data_AF-A0A7K2YUW8-F1
#
_entry.id   AF-A0A7K2YUW8-F1
#
_cell.length_a   1.000
_cell.length_b   1.000
_cell.length_c   1.000
_cell.angle_alpha   90.00
_cell.angle_beta   90.00
_cell.angle_gamma   90.00
#
_symmetry.space_group_name_H-M   'P 1'
#
loop_
_entity.id
_entity.type
_entity.pdbx_description
1 polymer ?
#
loop_
_entity_poly.entity_id
_entity_poly.type
_entity_poly.pdbx_seq_one_letter_code
_entity_poly.pdbx_strand_id
1 'polypeptide(L)'
;TGASLFMVLQAGLAALLTRLGAGEDIPLGSPIAGRTDQALDRLVGFFVNTLVLRTDTGGDPSFTELVTRVRETSLAAYTHQDVPFEYLVEHLNPTRTLAHHPLFQIMLALQNSPESKFELPGLRADIELGRTGTAKFDLFFHLVERHDEDGRPEGIGGAVEYSGDIYDAPTVQALFDRWIRLLAAATAEPDRSFGTIDILTAEEHRVTVDDFNDTALPLPEASLGELFTRQVSMTPDAVAVLGEDAGLTYAELDARANGLAHEVIACGIRPGDAVAVLLRRSPESVVAVLALMKAGAVYVPLDTRYPAERISHVLTDTDTRLLITDDESAAQPGSETTRSIRLTASSHTDADPGDPGVVVSADGAAYVMYTSGSTGVPKGVVVTHRNVVALAVDPGFDVRVHERVLLHSPVAFDASTYELWVPLLNGGTVVVAPAGDLDVPALERVVVGRGVTALWLTSSLFDVVAEHAPGCLGAVRQVWTGGEAVSGVSVRRVQEACPGLVVVDGYGPTETTTFATSHVVGDAYAGGPVVPIGRPMANMRVYVLDGWLRPVAPGVVGELHIAGAGLARGYLNRPGATAERFVADPYGVVAGARMYRTGDLVRRGPGGVLEFVGRVDQQVKIRGFRIEPGEIEAVLTGHPGIAQAAVVAREDLPGDTRLIAYVVTDTDT
;
A
#
# COMPACT_ATOMS: atom_id res chain seq x y z
N THR A 1 -38.46 -14.65 -13.44
CA THR A 1 -38.48 -14.20 -12.03
C THR A 1 -39.81 -13.64 -11.58
N GLY A 2 -40.67 -13.07 -12.46
CA GLY A 2 -41.91 -12.42 -12.02
C GLY A 2 -41.66 -11.16 -11.19
N ALA A 3 -40.50 -10.53 -11.40
CA ALA A 3 -40.07 -9.29 -10.75
C ALA A 3 -40.57 -8.07 -11.56
N SER A 4 -40.77 -6.94 -10.88
CA SER A 4 -41.10 -5.68 -11.54
C SER A 4 -39.86 -5.03 -12.16
N LEU A 5 -40.06 -4.05 -13.06
CA LEU A 5 -38.95 -3.24 -13.60
C LEU A 5 -38.14 -2.56 -12.49
N PHE A 6 -38.82 -2.05 -11.46
CA PHE A 6 -38.17 -1.45 -10.28
C PHE A 6 -37.21 -2.44 -9.60
N MET A 7 -37.62 -3.70 -9.40
CA MET A 7 -36.78 -4.73 -8.78
C MET A 7 -35.53 -5.05 -9.63
N VAL A 8 -35.64 -5.02 -10.96
CA VAL A 8 -34.50 -5.21 -11.87
C VAL A 8 -33.52 -4.03 -11.78
N LEU A 9 -34.04 -2.79 -11.75
CA LEU A 9 -33.22 -1.59 -11.56
C LEU A 9 -32.53 -1.58 -10.19
N GLN A 10 -33.27 -1.92 -9.12
CA GLN A 10 -32.73 -2.06 -7.77
C GLN A 10 -31.59 -3.09 -7.72
N ALA A 11 -31.79 -4.27 -8.31
CA ALA A 11 -30.76 -5.31 -8.40
C ALA A 11 -29.51 -4.82 -9.13
N GLY A 12 -29.68 -4.16 -10.28
CA GLY A 12 -28.56 -3.62 -11.04
C GLY A 12 -27.80 -2.51 -10.31
N LEU A 13 -28.52 -1.64 -9.58
CA LEU A 13 -27.90 -0.56 -8.81
C LEU A 13 -27.13 -1.12 -7.62
N ALA A 14 -27.71 -2.06 -6.88
CA ALA A 14 -27.02 -2.74 -5.78
C ALA A 14 -25.77 -3.49 -6.28
N ALA A 15 -25.86 -4.22 -7.39
CA ALA A 15 -24.73 -4.89 -8.02
C ALA A 15 -23.60 -3.92 -8.41
N LEU A 16 -23.95 -2.77 -8.99
CA LEU A 16 -22.97 -1.73 -9.31
C LEU A 16 -22.28 -1.21 -8.04
N LEU A 17 -23.05 -0.87 -7.01
CA LEU A 17 -22.51 -0.32 -5.76
C LEU A 17 -21.56 -1.31 -5.07
N THR A 18 -21.90 -2.60 -5.04
CA THR A 18 -20.99 -3.66 -4.59
C THR A 18 -19.69 -3.66 -5.39
N ARG A 19 -19.77 -3.56 -6.72
CA ARG A 19 -18.58 -3.48 -7.60
C ARG A 19 -17.75 -2.21 -7.45
N LEU A 20 -18.32 -1.17 -6.83
CA LEU A 20 -17.65 0.09 -6.51
C LEU A 20 -17.22 0.16 -5.04
N GLY A 21 -17.26 -0.95 -4.31
CA GLY A 21 -16.72 -1.05 -2.96
C GLY A 21 -17.69 -0.70 -1.82
N ALA A 22 -19.00 -0.63 -2.09
CA ALA A 22 -20.00 -0.36 -1.05
C ALA A 22 -20.30 -1.57 -0.14
N GLY A 23 -19.64 -2.71 -0.35
CA GLY A 23 -19.89 -3.97 0.35
C GLY A 23 -20.95 -4.84 -0.31
N GLU A 24 -21.38 -5.89 0.40
CA GLU A 24 -22.32 -6.90 -0.12
C GLU A 24 -23.76 -6.74 0.40
N ASP A 25 -23.99 -5.90 1.39
CA ASP A 25 -25.31 -5.61 1.95
C ASP A 25 -25.67 -4.15 1.72
N ILE A 26 -26.49 -3.91 0.69
CA ILE A 26 -26.73 -2.57 0.15
C ILE A 26 -28.12 -2.07 0.57
N PRO A 27 -28.21 -1.08 1.48
CA PRO A 27 -29.47 -0.42 1.82
C PRO A 27 -29.80 0.69 0.80
N LEU A 28 -30.95 0.58 0.13
CA LEU A 28 -31.47 1.62 -0.76
C LEU A 28 -32.77 2.21 -0.22
N GLY A 29 -32.89 3.53 -0.26
CA GLY A 29 -34.16 4.20 -0.02
C GLY A 29 -35.09 4.07 -1.22
N SER A 30 -36.38 3.86 -0.99
CA SER A 30 -37.40 3.92 -2.03
C SER A 30 -38.66 4.61 -1.51
N PRO A 31 -39.18 5.65 -2.20
CA PRO A 31 -40.47 6.21 -1.86
C PRO A 31 -41.58 5.23 -2.27
N ILE A 32 -42.64 5.19 -1.48
CA ILE A 32 -43.89 4.49 -1.77
C ILE A 32 -45.06 5.45 -1.60
N ALA A 33 -46.14 5.26 -2.35
CA ALA A 33 -47.27 6.20 -2.36
C ALA A 33 -47.95 6.37 -1.00
N GLY A 34 -47.91 5.33 -0.14
CA GLY A 34 -48.57 5.28 1.16
C GLY A 34 -50.10 5.42 1.09
N ARG A 35 -50.69 5.13 -0.08
CA ARG A 35 -52.14 5.14 -0.34
C ARG A 35 -52.65 3.70 -0.46
N THR A 36 -52.57 2.94 0.63
CA THR A 36 -53.02 1.54 0.65
C THR A 36 -54.54 1.40 0.78
N ASP A 37 -55.23 2.46 1.26
CA ASP A 37 -56.69 2.54 1.33
C ASP A 37 -57.24 3.37 0.16
N GLN A 38 -58.21 2.82 -0.56
CA GLN A 38 -58.88 3.46 -1.69
C GLN A 38 -59.53 4.81 -1.32
N ALA A 39 -59.91 5.01 -0.06
CA ALA A 39 -60.42 6.30 0.43
C ALA A 39 -59.40 7.44 0.30
N LEU A 40 -58.10 7.12 0.23
CA LEU A 40 -57.02 8.10 0.14
C LEU A 40 -56.71 8.53 -1.30
N ASP A 41 -57.19 7.80 -2.31
CA ASP A 41 -56.86 8.04 -3.73
C ASP A 41 -57.16 9.46 -4.19
N ARG A 42 -58.26 10.03 -3.70
CA ARG A 42 -58.72 11.37 -4.10
C ARG A 42 -58.38 12.47 -3.08
N LEU A 43 -57.64 12.13 -2.00
CA LEU A 43 -57.26 13.11 -0.99
C LEU A 43 -55.98 13.86 -1.39
N VAL A 44 -55.98 15.16 -1.15
CA VAL A 44 -54.79 16.01 -1.24
C VAL A 44 -54.09 15.99 0.12
N GLY A 45 -52.85 15.51 0.15
CA GLY A 45 -52.05 15.40 1.37
C GLY A 45 -50.72 14.69 1.11
N PHE A 46 -49.80 14.75 2.08
CA PHE A 46 -48.51 14.05 2.02
C PHE A 46 -48.65 12.65 2.62
N PHE A 47 -48.67 11.64 1.75
CA PHE A 47 -48.82 10.23 2.11
C PHE A 47 -47.58 9.40 1.83
N VAL A 48 -46.58 9.98 1.16
CA VAL A 48 -45.38 9.26 0.75
C VAL A 48 -44.66 8.77 2.00
N ASN A 49 -44.43 7.47 2.07
CA ASN A 49 -43.57 6.85 3.07
C ASN A 49 -42.27 6.38 2.37
N THR A 50 -41.23 6.10 3.16
CA THR A 50 -39.93 5.68 2.66
C THR A 50 -39.60 4.29 3.19
N LEU A 51 -39.29 3.36 2.29
CA LEU A 51 -38.78 2.04 2.64
C LEU A 51 -37.27 1.97 2.50
N VAL A 52 -36.63 1.23 3.41
CA VAL A 52 -35.22 0.84 3.31
C VAL A 52 -35.16 -0.58 2.77
N LEU A 53 -34.81 -0.70 1.49
CA LEU A 53 -34.73 -1.97 0.78
C LEU A 53 -33.28 -2.47 0.80
N ARG A 54 -32.98 -3.36 1.75
CA ARG A 54 -31.67 -4.02 1.85
C ARG A 54 -31.53 -5.11 0.80
N THR A 55 -30.41 -5.10 0.08
CA THR A 55 -30.11 -6.06 -0.99
C THR A 55 -28.82 -6.79 -0.67
N ASP A 56 -28.89 -8.11 -0.48
CA ASP A 56 -27.74 -8.99 -0.26
C ASP A 56 -27.18 -9.50 -1.60
N THR A 57 -26.01 -8.97 -1.98
CA THR A 57 -25.24 -9.33 -3.16
C THR A 57 -24.13 -10.34 -2.86
N GLY A 58 -24.09 -10.89 -1.63
CA GLY A 58 -23.06 -11.81 -1.17
C GLY A 58 -23.02 -13.13 -1.93
N GLY A 59 -21.80 -13.64 -2.11
CA GLY A 59 -21.50 -14.88 -2.82
C GLY A 59 -21.45 -14.76 -4.34
N ASP A 60 -21.44 -13.54 -4.89
CA ASP A 60 -21.41 -13.24 -6.33
C ASP A 60 -22.47 -14.01 -7.16
N PRO A 61 -23.77 -13.88 -6.84
CA PRO A 61 -24.85 -14.55 -7.55
C PRO A 61 -24.93 -14.17 -9.03
N SER A 62 -25.61 -15.01 -9.82
CA SER A 62 -26.12 -14.62 -11.13
C SER A 62 -27.10 -13.44 -11.03
N PHE A 63 -27.28 -12.71 -12.13
CA PHE A 63 -28.24 -11.60 -12.13
C PHE A 63 -29.68 -12.09 -11.91
N THR A 64 -30.04 -13.24 -12.46
CA THR A 64 -31.34 -13.90 -12.21
C THR A 64 -31.56 -14.18 -10.72
N GLU A 65 -30.56 -14.71 -10.03
CA GLU A 65 -30.62 -14.99 -8.58
C GLU A 65 -30.74 -13.69 -7.78
N LEU A 66 -29.95 -12.66 -8.12
CA LEU A 66 -30.00 -11.38 -7.43
C LEU A 66 -31.37 -10.70 -7.58
N VAL A 67 -31.96 -10.71 -8.78
CA VAL A 67 -33.33 -10.20 -9.01
C VAL A 67 -34.36 -10.99 -8.20
N THR A 68 -34.15 -12.30 -8.04
CA THR A 68 -35.02 -13.14 -7.22
C THR A 68 -34.93 -12.78 -5.74
N ARG A 69 -33.72 -12.59 -5.21
CA ARG A 69 -33.50 -12.11 -3.83
C ARG A 69 -34.16 -10.74 -3.62
N VAL A 70 -33.93 -9.79 -4.53
CA VAL A 70 -34.56 -8.45 -4.46
C VAL A 70 -36.09 -8.56 -4.47
N ARG A 71 -36.66 -9.40 -5.34
CA ARG A 71 -38.11 -9.61 -5.38
C ARG A 71 -38.65 -10.11 -4.03
N GLU A 72 -38.03 -11.12 -3.45
CA GLU A 72 -38.46 -11.70 -2.17
C GLU A 72 -38.38 -10.67 -1.04
N THR A 73 -37.25 -9.97 -0.91
CA THR A 73 -37.06 -8.95 0.14
C THR A 73 -37.98 -7.75 -0.06
N SER A 74 -38.15 -7.26 -1.29
CA SER A 74 -39.02 -6.11 -1.56
C SER A 74 -40.50 -6.45 -1.33
N LEU A 75 -40.96 -7.65 -1.69
CA LEU A 75 -42.33 -8.09 -1.38
C LEU A 75 -42.57 -8.21 0.13
N ALA A 76 -41.59 -8.74 0.88
CA ALA A 76 -41.66 -8.78 2.35
C ALA A 76 -41.64 -7.38 2.98
N ALA A 77 -40.89 -6.43 2.41
CA ALA A 77 -40.92 -5.04 2.87
C ALA A 77 -42.29 -4.38 2.61
N TYR A 78 -42.90 -4.64 1.45
CA TYR A 78 -44.20 -4.07 1.09
C TYR A 78 -45.36 -4.55 1.98
N THR A 79 -45.24 -5.70 2.65
CA THR A 79 -46.25 -6.14 3.64
C THR A 79 -46.24 -5.33 4.93
N HIS A 80 -45.20 -4.51 5.15
CA HIS A 80 -45.01 -3.64 6.33
C HIS A 80 -44.90 -2.16 5.95
N GLN A 81 -45.45 -1.79 4.79
CA GLN A 81 -45.30 -0.46 4.20
C GLN A 81 -45.98 0.67 4.99
N ASP A 82 -46.83 0.30 5.95
CA ASP A 82 -47.56 1.17 6.88
C ASP A 82 -46.70 1.65 8.07
N VAL A 83 -45.54 1.03 8.32
CA VAL A 83 -44.61 1.46 9.37
C VAL A 83 -43.95 2.79 8.96
N PRO A 84 -44.11 3.88 9.73
CA PRO A 84 -43.46 5.16 9.41
C PRO A 84 -41.94 5.07 9.47
N PHE A 85 -41.26 5.68 8.50
CA PHE A 85 -39.79 5.71 8.47
C PHE A 85 -39.17 6.28 9.76
N GLU A 86 -39.75 7.34 10.31
CA GLU A 86 -39.27 8.01 11.52
C GLU A 86 -39.31 7.09 12.74
N TYR A 87 -40.32 6.21 12.82
CA TYR A 87 -40.43 5.21 13.87
C TYR A 87 -39.31 4.16 13.77
N LEU A 88 -38.95 3.74 12.54
CA LEU A 88 -37.85 2.82 12.31
C LEU A 88 -36.50 3.41 12.77
N VAL A 89 -36.25 4.69 12.45
CA VAL A 89 -35.03 5.40 12.88
C VAL A 89 -34.98 5.51 14.41
N GLU A 90 -36.09 5.83 15.05
CA GLU A 90 -36.17 5.91 16.51
C GLU A 90 -35.86 4.55 17.17
N HIS A 91 -36.42 3.46 16.62
CA HIS A 91 -36.27 2.13 17.19
C HIS A 91 -34.88 1.51 16.99
N LEU A 92 -34.27 1.69 15.81
CA LEU A 92 -32.90 1.23 15.52
C LEU A 92 -31.84 2.09 16.23
N ASN A 93 -32.19 3.34 16.54
CA ASN A 93 -31.35 4.32 17.23
C ASN A 93 -29.89 4.33 16.71
N PRO A 94 -29.67 4.52 15.39
CA PRO A 94 -28.33 4.56 14.84
C PRO A 94 -27.57 5.78 15.38
N THR A 95 -26.23 5.76 15.28
CA THR A 95 -25.40 6.90 15.65
C THR A 95 -25.85 8.14 14.88
N ARG A 96 -26.30 9.17 15.61
CA ARG A 96 -26.82 10.39 14.99
C ARG A 96 -25.67 11.18 14.36
N THR A 97 -25.86 11.53 13.10
CA THR A 97 -24.93 12.36 12.33
C THR A 97 -25.71 13.37 11.50
N LEU A 98 -25.09 14.51 11.23
CA LEU A 98 -25.59 15.48 10.24
C LEU A 98 -24.95 15.27 8.87
N ALA A 99 -23.96 14.38 8.75
CA ALA A 99 -23.18 14.17 7.54
C ALA A 99 -23.83 13.21 6.54
N HIS A 100 -24.72 12.33 6.99
CA HIS A 100 -25.41 11.39 6.11
C HIS A 100 -26.79 11.01 6.66
N HIS A 101 -27.66 10.57 5.76
CA HIS A 101 -29.01 10.13 6.08
C HIS A 101 -28.96 8.81 6.91
N PRO A 102 -29.84 8.61 7.91
CA PRO A 102 -29.59 7.68 9.04
C PRO A 102 -29.56 6.20 8.70
N LEU A 103 -30.22 5.75 7.63
CA LEU A 103 -30.36 4.32 7.28
C LEU A 103 -29.91 3.96 5.86
N PHE A 104 -29.77 4.96 4.98
CA PHE A 104 -29.35 4.79 3.58
C PHE A 104 -28.89 6.14 3.05
N GLN A 105 -28.00 6.15 2.06
CA GLN A 105 -27.48 7.37 1.43
C GLN A 105 -27.90 7.51 -0.04
N ILE A 106 -28.39 6.43 -0.64
CA ILE A 106 -28.79 6.38 -2.04
C ILE A 106 -30.29 6.06 -2.11
N MET A 107 -31.02 6.88 -2.85
CA MET A 107 -32.45 6.68 -3.11
C MET A 107 -32.69 6.29 -4.57
N LEU A 108 -33.61 5.35 -4.81
CA LEU A 108 -34.09 4.95 -6.13
C LEU A 108 -35.60 5.13 -6.20
N ALA A 109 -36.08 5.90 -7.18
CA ALA A 109 -37.50 6.02 -7.50
C ALA A 109 -37.73 5.69 -8.97
N LEU A 110 -38.82 4.97 -9.24
CA LEU A 110 -39.34 4.73 -10.58
C LEU A 110 -40.77 5.24 -10.66
N GLN A 111 -41.03 6.19 -11.55
CA GLN A 111 -42.36 6.61 -11.92
C GLN A 111 -42.81 5.82 -13.16
N ASN A 112 -43.83 4.99 -12.99
CA ASN A 112 -44.42 4.17 -14.04
C ASN A 112 -45.91 4.49 -14.28
N SER A 113 -46.44 5.54 -13.62
CA SER A 113 -47.78 6.06 -13.89
C SER A 113 -47.76 6.93 -15.15
N PRO A 114 -48.81 6.89 -16.00
CA PRO A 114 -48.89 7.73 -17.19
C PRO A 114 -48.76 9.22 -16.82
N GLU A 115 -47.95 9.98 -17.57
CA GLU A 115 -47.88 11.43 -17.40
C GLU A 115 -49.26 12.05 -17.63
N SER A 116 -49.76 12.76 -16.62
CA SER A 116 -50.99 13.53 -16.74
C SER A 116 -50.75 14.67 -17.73
N LYS A 117 -51.27 14.56 -18.95
CA LYS A 117 -51.26 15.65 -19.93
C LYS A 117 -52.10 16.80 -19.38
N PHE A 118 -51.44 17.91 -19.06
CA PHE A 118 -52.13 19.14 -18.67
C PHE A 118 -52.51 19.92 -19.92
N GLU A 119 -53.69 19.65 -20.46
CA GLU A 119 -54.17 20.28 -21.70
C GLU A 119 -55.04 21.50 -21.41
N LEU A 120 -54.66 22.64 -22.01
CA LEU A 120 -55.47 23.86 -22.02
C LEU A 120 -55.89 24.17 -23.46
N PRO A 121 -57.16 24.49 -23.74
CA PRO A 121 -57.61 24.76 -25.11
C PRO A 121 -56.79 25.85 -25.80
N GLY A 122 -56.18 25.52 -26.94
CA GLY A 122 -55.37 26.45 -27.74
C GLY A 122 -53.97 26.76 -27.20
N LEU A 123 -53.53 26.08 -26.13
CA LEU A 123 -52.23 26.27 -25.51
C LEU A 123 -51.49 24.93 -25.40
N ARG A 124 -50.18 24.96 -25.66
CA ARG A 124 -49.28 23.87 -25.28
C ARG A 124 -48.74 24.18 -23.89
N ALA A 125 -48.95 23.27 -22.94
CA ALA A 125 -48.39 23.37 -21.60
C ALA A 125 -47.46 22.18 -21.36
N ASP A 126 -46.25 22.48 -20.89
CA ASP A 126 -45.24 21.49 -20.56
C ASP A 126 -44.95 21.62 -19.05
N ILE A 127 -44.75 20.49 -18.35
CA ILE A 127 -44.39 20.48 -16.93
C ILE A 127 -42.88 20.70 -16.82
N GLU A 128 -42.47 21.79 -16.17
CA GLU A 128 -41.07 22.03 -15.84
C GLU A 128 -40.86 21.79 -14.35
N LEU A 129 -40.05 20.79 -14.01
CA LEU A 129 -39.65 20.53 -12.63
C LEU A 129 -38.64 21.61 -12.19
N GLY A 130 -39.02 22.41 -11.21
CA GLY A 130 -38.16 23.44 -10.64
C GLY A 130 -36.94 22.83 -9.97
N ARG A 131 -35.76 23.40 -10.21
CA ARG A 131 -34.52 23.04 -9.50
C ARG A 131 -34.52 23.70 -8.12
N THR A 132 -34.53 22.89 -7.06
CA THR A 132 -34.50 23.39 -5.68
C THR A 132 -33.12 23.90 -5.25
N GLY A 133 -32.06 23.49 -5.96
CA GLY A 133 -30.67 23.81 -5.62
C GLY A 133 -30.17 23.08 -4.37
N THR A 134 -30.91 22.09 -3.87
CA THR A 134 -30.59 21.31 -2.68
C THR A 134 -30.71 19.82 -2.98
N ALA A 135 -29.72 19.04 -2.53
CA ALA A 135 -29.74 17.58 -2.60
C ALA A 135 -30.30 17.01 -1.30
N LYS A 136 -31.23 16.06 -1.40
CA LYS A 136 -31.83 15.41 -0.20
C LYS A 136 -31.04 14.21 0.31
N PHE A 137 -30.26 13.62 -0.59
CA PHE A 137 -29.46 12.41 -0.38
C PHE A 137 -28.13 12.57 -1.10
N ASP A 138 -27.17 11.69 -0.82
CA ASP A 138 -25.87 11.69 -1.50
C ASP A 138 -26.07 11.47 -3.00
N LEU A 139 -26.94 10.50 -3.35
CA LEU A 139 -27.44 10.26 -4.71
C LEU A 139 -28.93 9.93 -4.70
N PHE A 140 -29.68 10.49 -5.64
CA PHE A 140 -31.08 10.15 -5.88
C PHE A 140 -31.34 9.89 -7.36
N PHE A 141 -31.55 8.63 -7.69
CA PHE A 141 -31.93 8.16 -9.02
C PHE A 141 -33.45 8.28 -9.19
N HIS A 142 -33.89 9.24 -10.00
CA HIS A 142 -35.30 9.43 -10.33
C HIS A 142 -35.54 9.05 -11.79
N LEU A 143 -36.16 7.89 -11.99
CA LEU A 143 -36.41 7.30 -13.30
C LEU A 143 -37.89 7.36 -13.66
N VAL A 144 -38.18 7.47 -14.95
CA VAL A 144 -39.52 7.53 -15.53
C VAL A 144 -39.60 6.53 -16.68
N GLU A 145 -40.51 5.58 -16.58
CA GLU A 145 -40.81 4.65 -17.66
C GLU A 145 -41.70 5.35 -18.71
N ARG A 146 -41.23 5.37 -19.97
CA ARG A 146 -41.94 6.02 -21.07
C ARG A 146 -42.65 4.98 -21.92
N HIS A 147 -43.86 5.33 -22.33
CA HIS A 147 -44.66 4.52 -23.24
C HIS A 147 -45.14 5.38 -24.40
N ASP A 148 -45.20 4.79 -25.60
CA ASP A 148 -45.80 5.42 -26.77
C ASP A 148 -47.34 5.54 -26.63
N GLU A 149 -47.99 6.16 -27.63
CA GLU A 149 -49.45 6.35 -27.62
C GLU A 149 -50.25 5.04 -27.64
N ASP A 150 -49.63 3.93 -28.09
CA ASP A 150 -50.21 2.59 -28.11
C ASP A 150 -49.92 1.81 -26.80
N GLY A 151 -49.22 2.44 -25.83
CA GLY A 151 -48.81 1.81 -24.57
C GLY A 151 -47.63 0.86 -24.69
N ARG A 152 -46.83 0.92 -25.77
CA ARG A 152 -45.59 0.15 -25.90
C ARG A 152 -44.43 0.86 -25.18
N PRO A 153 -43.49 0.13 -24.57
CA PRO A 153 -42.32 0.74 -23.93
C PRO A 153 -41.46 1.53 -24.93
N GLU A 154 -41.22 2.80 -24.66
CA GLU A 154 -40.34 3.70 -25.43
C GLU A 154 -38.96 3.86 -24.74
N GLY A 155 -38.82 3.32 -23.52
CA GLY A 155 -37.57 3.30 -22.77
C GLY A 155 -37.72 3.95 -21.38
N ILE A 156 -36.58 4.25 -20.76
CA ILE A 156 -36.52 4.82 -19.42
C ILE A 156 -35.75 6.14 -19.51
N GLY A 157 -36.38 7.24 -19.10
CA GLY A 157 -35.74 8.54 -18.93
C GLY A 157 -35.57 8.87 -17.45
N GLY A 158 -34.87 9.94 -17.12
CA GLY A 158 -34.74 10.35 -15.72
C GLY A 158 -33.63 11.35 -15.46
N ALA A 159 -33.35 11.56 -14.18
CA ALA A 159 -32.25 12.37 -13.69
C ALA A 159 -31.64 11.75 -12.44
N VAL A 160 -30.36 12.04 -12.20
CA VAL A 160 -29.67 11.74 -10.94
C VAL A 160 -29.41 13.06 -10.24
N GLU A 161 -30.04 13.27 -9.09
CA GLU A 161 -29.71 14.35 -8.16
C GLU A 161 -28.55 13.87 -7.26
N TYR A 162 -27.60 14.74 -6.95
CA TYR A 162 -26.41 14.40 -6.16
C TYR A 162 -25.96 15.55 -5.26
N SER A 163 -25.31 15.20 -4.15
CA SER A 163 -24.67 16.19 -3.28
C SER A 163 -23.39 16.73 -3.93
N GLY A 164 -23.34 18.06 -4.15
CA GLY A 164 -22.16 18.73 -4.70
C GLY A 164 -20.97 18.79 -3.75
N ASP A 165 -21.17 18.50 -2.47
CA ASP A 165 -20.09 18.40 -1.47
C ASP A 165 -19.32 17.06 -1.59
N ILE A 166 -19.91 16.06 -2.27
CA ILE A 166 -19.39 14.69 -2.37
C ILE A 166 -19.02 14.35 -3.82
N TYR A 167 -19.86 14.75 -4.78
CA TYR A 167 -19.72 14.36 -6.18
C TYR A 167 -19.66 15.56 -7.12
N ASP A 168 -18.94 15.36 -8.22
CA ASP A 168 -19.00 16.22 -9.39
C ASP A 168 -19.82 15.57 -10.53
N ALA A 169 -20.25 16.38 -11.50
CA ALA A 169 -21.05 15.90 -12.62
C ALA A 169 -20.37 14.78 -13.44
N PRO A 170 -19.06 14.86 -13.76
CA PRO A 170 -18.37 13.78 -14.47
C PRO A 170 -18.40 12.44 -13.71
N THR A 171 -18.24 12.46 -12.39
CA THR A 171 -18.29 11.25 -11.55
C THR A 171 -19.67 10.62 -11.61
N VAL A 172 -20.74 11.41 -11.45
CA VAL A 172 -22.12 10.90 -11.50
C VAL A 172 -22.47 10.37 -12.89
N GLN A 173 -22.03 11.03 -13.95
CA GLN A 173 -22.20 10.55 -15.32
C GLN A 173 -21.50 9.20 -15.52
N ALA A 174 -20.24 9.07 -15.07
CA ALA A 174 -19.50 7.82 -15.17
C ALA A 174 -20.20 6.68 -14.38
N LEU A 175 -20.73 6.96 -13.19
CA LEU A 175 -21.52 6.00 -12.42
C LEU A 175 -22.75 5.52 -13.20
N PHE A 176 -23.50 6.45 -13.78
CA PHE A 176 -24.69 6.13 -14.56
C PHE A 176 -24.35 5.31 -15.82
N ASP A 177 -23.28 5.67 -16.53
CA ASP A 177 -22.82 4.92 -17.72
C ASP A 177 -22.36 3.50 -17.34
N ARG A 178 -21.70 3.32 -16.19
CA ARG A 178 -21.37 1.99 -15.65
C ARG A 178 -22.61 1.18 -15.35
N TRP A 179 -23.63 1.81 -14.77
CA TRP A 179 -24.90 1.15 -14.46
C TRP A 179 -25.60 0.65 -15.72
N ILE A 180 -25.64 1.48 -16.77
CA ILE A 180 -26.21 1.09 -18.07
C ILE A 180 -25.44 -0.10 -18.66
N ARG A 181 -24.10 -0.06 -18.66
CA ARG A 181 -23.27 -1.18 -19.16
C ARG A 181 -23.55 -2.47 -18.39
N LEU A 182 -23.63 -2.38 -17.06
CA LEU A 182 -23.96 -3.52 -16.21
C LEU A 182 -25.33 -4.09 -16.56
N LEU A 183 -26.37 -3.26 -16.62
CA LEU A 183 -27.73 -3.69 -16.96
C LEU A 183 -27.81 -4.29 -18.36
N ALA A 184 -27.13 -3.70 -19.36
CA ALA A 184 -27.10 -4.22 -20.71
C ALA A 184 -26.48 -5.62 -20.78
N ALA A 185 -25.34 -5.83 -20.12
CA ALA A 185 -24.68 -7.13 -20.08
C ALA A 185 -25.49 -8.15 -19.26
N ALA A 186 -26.01 -7.73 -18.10
CA ALA A 186 -26.78 -8.59 -17.21
C ALA A 186 -28.12 -9.03 -17.79
N THR A 187 -28.72 -8.23 -18.68
CA THR A 187 -29.96 -8.63 -19.38
C THR A 187 -29.71 -9.48 -20.62
N ALA A 188 -28.52 -9.38 -21.23
CA ALA A 188 -28.11 -10.24 -22.33
C ALA A 188 -27.70 -11.65 -21.85
N GLU A 189 -27.04 -11.74 -20.70
CA GLU A 189 -26.55 -12.98 -20.09
C GLU A 189 -26.97 -13.09 -18.61
N PRO A 190 -28.27 -13.28 -18.31
CA PRO A 190 -28.80 -13.15 -16.94
C PRO A 190 -28.36 -14.24 -15.96
N ASP A 191 -27.90 -15.39 -16.46
CA ASP A 191 -27.41 -16.50 -15.63
C ASP A 191 -25.91 -16.40 -15.34
N ARG A 192 -25.23 -15.38 -15.89
CA ARG A 192 -23.83 -15.06 -15.59
C ARG A 192 -23.73 -14.34 -14.23
N SER A 193 -22.68 -14.64 -13.45
CA SER A 193 -22.42 -13.91 -12.21
C SER A 193 -22.19 -12.43 -12.51
N PHE A 194 -22.82 -11.55 -11.72
CA PHE A 194 -22.71 -10.10 -11.99
C PHE A 194 -21.29 -9.58 -11.76
N GLY A 195 -20.51 -10.23 -10.90
CA GLY A 195 -19.11 -9.91 -10.65
C GLY A 195 -18.23 -10.04 -11.89
N THR A 196 -18.55 -10.96 -12.79
CA THR A 196 -17.79 -11.14 -14.02
C THR A 196 -18.13 -10.12 -15.12
N ILE A 197 -19.15 -9.28 -14.92
CA ILE A 197 -19.54 -8.26 -15.91
C ILE A 197 -18.53 -7.10 -15.88
N ASP A 198 -18.05 -6.67 -17.05
CA ASP A 198 -17.13 -5.55 -17.15
C ASP A 198 -17.86 -4.22 -16.97
N ILE A 199 -17.57 -3.53 -15.87
CA ILE A 199 -18.07 -2.17 -15.62
C ILE A 199 -17.14 -1.10 -16.19
N LEU A 200 -15.88 -1.45 -16.45
CA LEU A 200 -14.89 -0.59 -17.08
C LEU A 200 -15.06 -0.60 -18.59
N THR A 201 -14.83 0.53 -19.25
CA THR A 201 -14.63 0.53 -20.70
C THR A 201 -13.28 -0.11 -21.04
N ALA A 202 -13.11 -0.55 -22.29
CA ALA A 202 -11.84 -1.08 -22.76
C ALA A 202 -10.67 -0.08 -22.57
N GLU A 203 -10.95 1.21 -22.72
CA GLU A 203 -9.97 2.27 -22.50
C GLU A 203 -9.60 2.43 -21.02
N GLU A 204 -10.60 2.44 -20.12
CA GLU A 204 -10.33 2.49 -18.68
C GLU A 204 -9.54 1.27 -18.19
N HIS A 205 -9.84 0.09 -18.74
CA HIS A 205 -9.09 -1.12 -18.44
C HIS A 205 -7.64 -0.99 -18.90
N ARG A 206 -7.41 -0.63 -20.18
CA ARG A 206 -6.07 -0.42 -20.75
C ARG A 206 -5.27 0.60 -19.94
N VAL A 207 -5.87 1.73 -19.58
CA VAL A 207 -5.19 2.75 -18.79
C VAL A 207 -4.82 2.24 -17.38
N THR A 208 -5.74 1.55 -16.72
CA THR A 208 -5.57 1.08 -15.33
C THR A 208 -4.57 -0.07 -15.20
N VAL A 209 -4.53 -0.95 -16.21
CA VAL A 209 -3.74 -2.18 -16.20
C VAL A 209 -2.39 -1.98 -16.92
N ASP A 210 -2.39 -1.28 -18.06
CA ASP A 210 -1.23 -1.16 -18.94
C ASP A 210 -0.57 0.22 -18.86
N ASP A 211 -1.27 1.31 -19.22
CA ASP A 211 -0.62 2.61 -19.43
C ASP A 211 0.02 3.18 -18.16
N PHE A 212 -0.62 3.03 -16.99
CA PHE A 212 -0.02 3.45 -15.71
C PHE A 212 1.13 2.55 -15.24
N ASN A 213 1.29 1.37 -15.86
CA ASN A 213 2.28 0.35 -15.53
C ASN A 213 3.35 0.18 -16.63
N ASP A 214 3.40 1.09 -17.62
CA ASP A 214 4.43 1.13 -18.65
C ASP A 214 5.71 1.78 -18.10
N THR A 215 6.38 1.05 -17.20
CA THR A 215 7.58 1.50 -16.48
C THR A 215 8.83 0.70 -16.85
N ALA A 216 8.73 -0.19 -17.85
CA ALA A 216 9.79 -1.12 -18.19
C ALA A 216 11.02 -0.39 -18.75
N LEU A 217 12.18 -0.65 -18.14
CA LEU A 217 13.48 -0.15 -18.58
C LEU A 217 14.49 -1.32 -18.64
N PRO A 218 15.47 -1.29 -19.56
CA PRO A 218 16.51 -2.30 -19.60
C PRO A 218 17.26 -2.41 -18.28
N LEU A 219 17.36 -3.62 -17.73
CA LEU A 219 18.11 -3.91 -16.52
C LEU A 219 19.42 -4.66 -16.84
N PRO A 220 20.53 -4.35 -16.16
CA PRO A 220 21.75 -5.14 -16.28
C PRO A 220 21.56 -6.58 -15.78
N GLU A 221 21.97 -7.55 -16.58
CA GLU A 221 22.10 -8.96 -16.15
C GLU A 221 23.45 -9.16 -15.45
N ALA A 222 23.57 -8.65 -14.22
CA ALA A 222 24.80 -8.71 -13.42
C ALA A 222 24.48 -8.74 -11.92
N SER A 223 25.41 -9.28 -11.13
CA SER A 223 25.32 -9.23 -9.67
C SER A 223 25.75 -7.88 -9.09
N LEU A 224 25.44 -7.65 -7.82
CA LEU A 224 25.86 -6.43 -7.10
C LEU A 224 27.39 -6.31 -7.04
N GLY A 225 28.10 -7.42 -6.79
CA GLY A 225 29.56 -7.44 -6.76
C GLY A 225 30.18 -7.07 -8.11
N GLU A 226 29.63 -7.62 -9.21
CA GLU A 226 30.09 -7.32 -10.57
C GLU A 226 29.87 -5.84 -10.95
N LEU A 227 28.70 -5.28 -10.65
CA LEU A 227 28.41 -3.88 -10.94
C LEU A 227 29.28 -2.93 -10.10
N PHE A 228 29.51 -3.27 -8.83
CA PHE A 228 30.44 -2.52 -7.99
C PHE A 228 31.86 -2.54 -8.57
N THR A 229 32.38 -3.70 -8.97
CA THR A 229 33.73 -3.79 -9.59
C THR A 229 33.83 -3.00 -10.91
N ARG A 230 32.75 -2.92 -11.69
CA ARG A 230 32.70 -2.02 -12.85
C ARG A 230 32.81 -0.56 -12.42
N GLN A 231 32.11 -0.14 -11.36
CA GLN A 231 32.21 1.21 -10.83
C GLN A 231 33.62 1.54 -10.31
N VAL A 232 34.26 0.60 -9.61
CA VAL A 232 35.65 0.73 -9.14
C VAL A 232 36.61 1.02 -10.30
N SER A 233 36.41 0.33 -11.43
CA SER A 233 37.22 0.55 -12.64
C SER A 233 37.00 1.92 -13.27
N MET A 234 35.82 2.53 -13.10
CA MET A 234 35.49 3.85 -13.66
C MET A 234 36.01 5.00 -12.79
N THR A 235 35.95 4.87 -11.46
CA THR A 235 36.29 5.95 -10.51
C THR A 235 37.11 5.45 -9.32
N PRO A 236 38.31 4.85 -9.52
CA PRO A 236 39.05 4.16 -8.47
C PRO A 236 39.46 5.08 -7.31
N ASP A 237 39.83 6.33 -7.62
CA ASP A 237 40.33 7.31 -6.66
C ASP A 237 39.22 8.14 -5.98
N ALA A 238 37.96 7.97 -6.40
CA ALA A 238 36.83 8.66 -5.78
C ALA A 238 36.51 8.04 -4.41
N VAL A 239 36.04 8.85 -3.47
CA VAL A 239 35.65 8.38 -2.13
C VAL A 239 34.34 7.60 -2.21
N ALA A 240 34.37 6.30 -1.90
CA ALA A 240 33.20 5.43 -1.89
C ALA A 240 32.48 5.44 -0.54
N VAL A 241 33.24 5.44 0.56
CA VAL A 241 32.72 5.39 1.92
C VAL A 241 33.41 6.46 2.76
N LEU A 242 32.64 7.22 3.54
CA LEU A 242 33.16 8.20 4.48
C LEU A 242 32.69 7.87 5.90
N GLY A 243 33.61 7.45 6.75
CA GLY A 243 33.38 7.25 8.19
C GLY A 243 33.70 8.49 9.02
N GLU A 244 33.78 8.32 10.34
CA GLU A 244 34.12 9.41 11.27
C GLU A 244 35.57 9.89 11.07
N ASP A 245 36.54 8.99 11.08
CA ASP A 245 37.97 9.35 11.09
C ASP A 245 38.60 9.42 9.69
N ALA A 246 38.14 8.56 8.77
CA ALA A 246 38.74 8.41 7.44
C ALA A 246 37.69 8.03 6.38
N GLY A 247 38.03 8.32 5.12
CA GLY A 247 37.31 7.83 3.96
C GLY A 247 38.08 6.70 3.28
N LEU A 248 37.35 5.83 2.59
CA LEU A 248 37.88 4.80 1.70
C LEU A 248 37.54 5.16 0.27
N THR A 249 38.54 5.12 -0.61
CA THR A 249 38.29 5.21 -2.06
C THR A 249 37.61 3.94 -2.58
N TYR A 250 37.06 3.98 -3.79
CA TYR A 250 36.52 2.78 -4.44
C TYR A 250 37.56 1.66 -4.54
N ALA A 251 38.81 1.99 -4.91
CA ALA A 251 39.89 1.01 -5.00
C ALA A 251 40.26 0.40 -3.63
N GLU A 252 40.33 1.23 -2.58
CA GLU A 252 40.62 0.76 -1.22
C GLU A 252 39.48 -0.10 -0.65
N LEU A 253 38.24 0.29 -0.91
CA LEU A 253 37.06 -0.45 -0.50
C LEU A 253 37.00 -1.82 -1.19
N ASP A 254 37.24 -1.87 -2.51
CA ASP A 254 37.27 -3.11 -3.29
C ASP A 254 38.37 -4.06 -2.80
N ALA A 255 39.58 -3.55 -2.58
CA ALA A 255 40.69 -4.36 -2.07
C ALA A 255 40.38 -5.00 -0.70
N ARG A 256 39.82 -4.23 0.23
CA ARG A 256 39.41 -4.76 1.55
C ARG A 256 38.27 -5.77 1.45
N ALA A 257 37.28 -5.50 0.60
CA ALA A 257 36.16 -6.41 0.36
C ALA A 257 36.63 -7.72 -0.29
N ASN A 258 37.56 -7.65 -1.25
CA ASN A 258 38.18 -8.82 -1.88
C ASN A 258 38.94 -9.67 -0.86
N GLY A 259 39.77 -9.03 -0.02
CA GLY A 259 40.51 -9.72 1.03
C GLY A 259 39.60 -10.48 1.99
N LEU A 260 38.51 -9.84 2.45
CA LEU A 260 37.51 -10.49 3.31
C LEU A 260 36.71 -11.57 2.56
N ALA A 261 36.41 -11.38 1.26
CA ALA A 261 35.73 -12.40 0.46
C ALA A 261 36.57 -13.68 0.35
N HIS A 262 37.88 -13.56 0.15
CA HIS A 262 38.80 -14.71 0.17
C HIS A 262 38.80 -15.43 1.52
N GLU A 263 38.78 -14.70 2.64
CA GLU A 263 38.70 -15.31 3.98
C GLU A 263 37.36 -16.05 4.20
N VAL A 264 36.25 -15.46 3.77
CA VAL A 264 34.92 -16.08 3.81
C VAL A 264 34.90 -17.38 2.98
N ILE A 265 35.47 -17.36 1.77
CA ILE A 265 35.61 -18.56 0.92
C ILE A 265 36.52 -19.60 1.58
N ALA A 266 37.63 -19.19 2.19
CA ALA A 266 38.54 -20.07 2.92
C ALA A 266 37.87 -20.71 4.16
N CYS A 267 36.84 -20.08 4.71
CA CYS A 267 35.99 -20.66 5.75
C CYS A 267 35.02 -21.75 5.23
N GLY A 268 34.95 -21.96 3.92
CA GLY A 268 34.16 -22.99 3.27
C GLY A 268 32.78 -22.52 2.79
N ILE A 269 32.51 -21.22 2.81
CA ILE A 269 31.27 -20.62 2.30
C ILE A 269 31.25 -20.72 0.77
N ARG A 270 30.11 -21.12 0.22
CA ARG A 270 29.87 -21.26 -1.22
C ARG A 270 28.80 -20.25 -1.68
N PRO A 271 28.73 -19.98 -3.00
CA PRO A 271 27.66 -19.14 -3.53
C PRO A 271 26.28 -19.66 -3.14
N GLY A 272 25.45 -18.79 -2.57
CA GLY A 272 24.12 -19.10 -2.04
C GLY A 272 24.06 -19.50 -0.56
N ASP A 273 25.20 -19.75 0.09
CA ASP A 273 25.22 -20.01 1.54
C ASP A 273 24.94 -18.71 2.32
N ALA A 274 24.20 -18.82 3.43
CA ALA A 274 23.90 -17.69 4.31
C ALA A 274 25.06 -17.36 5.25
N VAL A 275 25.39 -16.08 5.36
CA VAL A 275 26.37 -15.55 6.32
C VAL A 275 25.74 -14.40 7.10
N ALA A 276 25.71 -14.52 8.42
CA ALA A 276 25.15 -13.46 9.26
C ALA A 276 26.14 -12.32 9.44
N VAL A 277 25.61 -11.10 9.55
CA VAL A 277 26.38 -9.89 9.83
C VAL A 277 25.82 -9.24 11.09
N LEU A 278 26.62 -9.22 12.15
CA LEU A 278 26.31 -8.57 13.42
C LEU A 278 27.39 -7.53 13.72
N LEU A 279 27.24 -6.36 13.09
CA LEU A 279 28.12 -5.22 13.19
C LEU A 279 27.31 -3.96 13.46
N ARG A 280 27.88 -3.03 14.22
CA ARG A 280 27.34 -1.66 14.29
C ARG A 280 27.66 -0.91 12.99
N ARG A 281 27.00 0.23 12.78
CA ARG A 281 27.29 1.10 11.63
C ARG A 281 28.75 1.55 11.66
N SER A 282 29.48 1.21 10.62
CA SER A 282 30.88 1.55 10.41
C SER A 282 31.28 1.32 8.94
N PRO A 283 32.40 1.89 8.45
CA PRO A 283 32.95 1.51 7.14
C PRO A 283 33.18 0.00 6.99
N GLU A 284 33.55 -0.68 8.08
CA GLU A 284 33.75 -2.13 8.13
C GLU A 284 32.45 -2.90 7.86
N SER A 285 31.29 -2.38 8.30
CA SER A 285 30.00 -2.99 7.96
C SER A 285 29.72 -2.97 6.44
N VAL A 286 30.17 -1.93 5.74
CA VAL A 286 30.07 -1.82 4.28
C VAL A 286 31.03 -2.81 3.60
N VAL A 287 32.27 -2.91 4.09
CA VAL A 287 33.25 -3.91 3.63
C VAL A 287 32.69 -5.33 3.77
N ALA A 288 32.06 -5.65 4.91
CA ALA A 288 31.47 -6.96 5.15
C ALA A 288 30.38 -7.30 4.14
N VAL A 289 29.43 -6.40 3.91
CA VAL A 289 28.34 -6.64 2.94
C VAL A 289 28.89 -6.81 1.53
N LEU A 290 29.83 -5.97 1.09
CA LEU A 290 30.46 -6.07 -0.24
C LEU A 290 31.25 -7.37 -0.41
N ALA A 291 32.00 -7.79 0.62
CA ALA A 291 32.75 -9.04 0.61
C ALA A 291 31.82 -10.24 0.41
N LEU A 292 30.66 -10.25 1.07
CA LEU A 292 29.66 -11.31 0.89
C LEU A 292 29.07 -11.31 -0.52
N MET A 293 28.78 -10.14 -1.11
CA MET A 293 28.33 -10.06 -2.50
C MET A 293 29.37 -10.58 -3.50
N LYS A 294 30.66 -10.33 -3.23
CA LYS A 294 31.77 -10.84 -4.05
C LYS A 294 32.07 -12.31 -3.84
N ALA A 295 31.81 -12.84 -2.65
CA ALA A 295 31.88 -14.28 -2.36
C ALA A 295 30.65 -15.06 -2.90
N GLY A 296 29.61 -14.36 -3.37
CA GLY A 296 28.33 -14.94 -3.78
C GLY A 296 27.46 -15.43 -2.62
N ALA A 297 27.79 -15.05 -1.38
CA ALA A 297 27.06 -15.43 -0.18
C ALA A 297 25.79 -14.57 0.00
N VAL A 298 24.82 -15.11 0.73
CA VAL A 298 23.59 -14.40 1.10
C VAL A 298 23.79 -13.73 2.45
N TYR A 299 23.81 -12.40 2.51
CA TYR A 299 24.00 -11.72 3.81
C TYR A 299 22.70 -11.71 4.62
N VAL A 300 22.83 -12.01 5.92
CA VAL A 300 21.72 -12.02 6.88
C VAL A 300 22.01 -10.98 7.96
N PRO A 301 21.52 -9.74 7.82
CA PRO A 301 21.83 -8.69 8.76
C PRO A 301 21.09 -8.89 10.09
N LEU A 302 21.82 -8.74 11.19
CA LEU A 302 21.30 -8.81 12.56
C LEU A 302 21.47 -7.45 13.25
N ASP A 303 20.55 -7.14 14.17
CA ASP A 303 20.61 -5.92 14.97
C ASP A 303 21.07 -6.23 16.41
N THR A 304 21.99 -5.43 16.94
CA THR A 304 22.52 -5.60 18.30
C THR A 304 21.48 -5.34 19.40
N ARG A 305 20.32 -4.79 19.06
CA ARG A 305 19.18 -4.59 19.97
C ARG A 305 18.24 -5.78 20.00
N TYR A 306 18.42 -6.77 19.13
CA TYR A 306 17.58 -7.96 19.14
C TYR A 306 17.81 -8.80 20.41
N PRO A 307 16.73 -9.35 21.00
CA PRO A 307 16.86 -10.37 22.04
C PRO A 307 17.63 -11.59 21.52
N ALA A 308 18.34 -12.26 22.43
CA ALA A 308 19.15 -13.44 22.11
C ALA A 308 18.36 -14.56 21.41
N GLU A 309 17.10 -14.75 21.82
CA GLU A 309 16.19 -15.73 21.22
C GLU A 309 15.89 -15.40 19.75
N ARG A 310 15.69 -14.11 19.43
CA ARG A 310 15.46 -13.66 18.04
C ARG A 310 16.70 -13.88 17.18
N ILE A 311 17.89 -13.59 17.70
CA ILE A 311 19.15 -13.87 16.99
C ILE A 311 19.31 -15.36 16.73
N SER A 312 19.11 -16.18 17.76
CA SER A 312 19.22 -17.63 17.67
C SER A 312 18.24 -18.21 16.66
N HIS A 313 17.00 -17.70 16.65
CA HIS A 313 15.97 -18.08 15.69
C HIS A 313 16.40 -17.77 14.24
N VAL A 314 16.85 -16.54 13.97
CA VAL A 314 17.30 -16.12 12.64
C VAL A 314 18.47 -16.98 12.18
N LEU A 315 19.49 -17.16 13.01
CA LEU A 315 20.66 -17.98 12.67
C LEU A 315 20.30 -19.44 12.35
N THR A 316 19.32 -19.99 13.07
CA THR A 316 18.85 -21.36 12.87
C THR A 316 18.04 -21.49 11.59
N ASP A 317 17.09 -20.58 11.35
CA ASP A 317 16.21 -20.64 10.16
C ASP A 317 16.96 -20.36 8.86
N THR A 318 18.07 -19.61 8.91
CA THR A 318 18.97 -19.40 7.76
C THR A 318 20.08 -20.45 7.61
N ASP A 319 20.18 -21.44 8.50
CA ASP A 319 21.29 -22.41 8.56
C ASP A 319 22.67 -21.71 8.51
N THR A 320 22.82 -20.61 9.25
CA THR A 320 24.03 -19.79 9.19
C THR A 320 25.21 -20.50 9.82
N ARG A 321 26.28 -20.66 9.04
CA ARG A 321 27.52 -21.35 9.48
C ARG A 321 28.67 -20.41 9.82
N LEU A 322 28.54 -19.14 9.42
CA LEU A 322 29.55 -18.10 9.63
C LEU A 322 28.89 -16.79 10.04
N LEU A 323 29.48 -16.12 11.02
CA LEU A 323 29.08 -14.81 11.52
C LEU A 323 30.23 -13.80 11.33
N ILE A 324 29.97 -12.69 10.64
CA ILE A 324 30.89 -11.55 10.61
C ILE A 324 30.47 -10.57 11.70
N THR A 325 31.40 -10.21 12.59
CA THR A 325 31.11 -9.40 13.77
C THR A 325 32.36 -8.68 14.27
N ASP A 326 32.22 -7.72 15.18
CA ASP A 326 33.32 -6.99 15.82
C ASP A 326 33.50 -7.47 17.27
N ASP A 327 34.51 -6.97 17.98
CA ASP A 327 34.80 -7.38 19.36
C ASP A 327 33.73 -6.93 20.36
N GLU A 328 33.01 -5.84 20.07
CA GLU A 328 31.97 -5.32 20.97
C GLU A 328 30.65 -6.09 20.81
N SER A 329 30.26 -6.39 19.57
CA SER A 329 29.05 -7.13 19.22
C SER A 329 29.21 -8.63 19.46
N ALA A 330 30.46 -9.10 19.52
CA ALA A 330 30.86 -10.45 19.93
C ALA A 330 30.15 -11.00 21.16
N ALA A 331 29.94 -10.12 22.13
CA ALA A 331 29.49 -10.47 23.46
C ALA A 331 27.96 -10.68 23.51
N GLN A 332 27.27 -10.53 22.39
CA GLN A 332 25.82 -10.64 22.35
C GLN A 332 25.36 -12.12 22.49
N PRO A 333 24.51 -12.42 23.49
CA PRO A 333 24.04 -13.78 23.70
C PRO A 333 23.24 -14.31 22.50
N GLY A 334 23.38 -15.60 22.20
CA GLY A 334 22.74 -16.25 21.03
C GLY A 334 23.63 -16.31 19.78
N SER A 335 24.82 -15.72 19.81
CA SER A 335 25.82 -15.80 18.73
C SER A 335 26.94 -16.82 19.01
N GLU A 336 26.94 -17.47 20.17
CA GLU A 336 28.14 -18.14 20.74
C GLU A 336 28.53 -19.45 20.04
N THR A 337 27.61 -20.09 19.32
CA THR A 337 27.83 -21.41 18.70
C THR A 337 28.26 -21.34 17.24
N THR A 338 28.22 -20.14 16.64
CA THR A 338 28.53 -19.93 15.22
C THR A 338 30.00 -19.51 15.08
N ARG A 339 30.70 -20.13 14.11
CA ARG A 339 32.07 -19.69 13.75
C ARG A 339 32.02 -18.21 13.36
N SER A 340 32.94 -17.40 13.89
CA SER A 340 32.97 -15.97 13.60
C SER A 340 34.27 -15.50 12.97
N ILE A 341 34.17 -14.49 12.10
CA ILE A 341 35.28 -13.63 11.66
C ILE A 341 35.15 -12.32 12.43
N ARG A 342 36.23 -11.90 13.07
CA ARG A 342 36.32 -10.62 13.79
C ARG A 342 36.82 -9.53 12.86
N LEU A 343 36.00 -8.51 12.65
CA LEU A 343 36.33 -7.40 11.76
C LEU A 343 36.72 -6.15 12.58
N THR A 344 37.88 -5.60 12.26
CA THR A 344 38.42 -4.35 12.84
C THR A 344 38.93 -3.42 11.74
N ALA A 345 39.18 -2.16 12.05
CA ALA A 345 39.64 -1.15 11.07
C ALA A 345 40.96 -1.50 10.35
N SER A 346 41.82 -2.31 10.98
CA SER A 346 43.10 -2.79 10.43
C SER A 346 43.02 -4.20 9.84
N SER A 347 41.84 -4.81 9.79
CA SER A 347 41.67 -6.15 9.24
C SER A 347 41.86 -6.14 7.71
N HIS A 348 42.45 -7.22 7.17
CA HIS A 348 42.59 -7.48 5.73
C HIS A 348 43.41 -6.44 4.94
N THR A 349 44.22 -5.59 5.60
CA THR A 349 45.08 -4.63 4.89
C THR A 349 46.23 -5.30 4.13
N ASP A 350 46.63 -6.51 4.54
CA ASP A 350 47.68 -7.32 3.90
C ASP A 350 47.11 -8.56 3.15
N ALA A 351 45.78 -8.66 3.02
CA ALA A 351 45.12 -9.77 2.34
C ALA A 351 45.23 -9.65 0.81
N ASP A 352 44.95 -10.74 0.08
CA ASP A 352 44.93 -10.71 -1.39
C ASP A 352 43.88 -9.70 -1.87
N PRO A 353 44.29 -8.60 -2.54
CA PRO A 353 43.36 -7.57 -2.99
C PRO A 353 42.68 -7.95 -4.31
N GLY A 354 43.04 -9.07 -4.94
CA GLY A 354 42.49 -9.51 -6.22
C GLY A 354 41.04 -9.99 -6.10
N ASP A 355 40.24 -9.71 -7.13
CA ASP A 355 38.86 -10.18 -7.19
C ASP A 355 38.77 -11.71 -7.03
N PRO A 356 37.85 -12.23 -6.19
CA PRO A 356 37.75 -13.67 -5.93
C PRO A 356 37.28 -14.49 -7.14
N GLY A 357 36.80 -13.86 -8.22
CA GLY A 357 36.44 -14.52 -9.48
C GLY A 357 35.21 -15.42 -9.39
N VAL A 358 34.35 -15.19 -8.41
CA VAL A 358 33.13 -15.98 -8.19
C VAL A 358 32.03 -15.51 -9.15
N VAL A 359 31.47 -16.45 -9.91
CA VAL A 359 30.34 -16.17 -10.81
C VAL A 359 29.05 -16.19 -10.00
N VAL A 360 28.33 -15.06 -9.97
CA VAL A 360 27.09 -14.88 -9.21
C VAL A 360 25.95 -14.54 -10.17
N SER A 361 24.87 -15.32 -10.10
CA SER A 361 23.67 -15.05 -10.91
C SER A 361 22.93 -13.82 -10.40
N ALA A 362 22.42 -12.98 -11.32
CA ALA A 362 21.52 -11.88 -10.97
C ALA A 362 20.25 -12.38 -10.24
N ASP A 363 19.79 -13.58 -10.55
CA ASP A 363 18.63 -14.19 -9.87
C ASP A 363 18.99 -14.90 -8.56
N GLY A 364 20.28 -14.95 -8.20
CA GLY A 364 20.78 -15.43 -6.92
C GLY A 364 20.26 -14.58 -5.75
N ALA A 365 20.12 -15.19 -4.57
CA ALA A 365 19.73 -14.45 -3.38
C ALA A 365 20.89 -13.53 -2.95
N ALA A 366 20.60 -12.27 -2.68
CA ALA A 366 21.55 -11.29 -2.15
C ALA A 366 21.44 -11.21 -0.63
N TYR A 367 20.21 -11.14 -0.10
CA TYR A 367 20.02 -11.09 1.35
C TYR A 367 18.74 -11.77 1.82
N VAL A 368 18.71 -12.04 3.13
CA VAL A 368 17.49 -12.39 3.87
C VAL A 368 17.30 -11.41 5.02
N MET A 369 16.23 -10.62 4.96
CA MET A 369 15.84 -9.70 6.04
C MET A 369 14.56 -10.19 6.71
N TYR A 370 14.54 -10.19 8.05
CA TYR A 370 13.41 -10.70 8.81
C TYR A 370 12.41 -9.60 9.17
N THR A 371 11.14 -9.84 8.85
CA THR A 371 10.01 -8.99 9.24
C THR A 371 9.17 -9.66 10.34
N SER A 372 8.36 -8.87 11.05
CA SER A 372 7.34 -9.37 11.99
C SER A 372 6.32 -10.24 11.24
N GLY A 373 5.82 -11.28 11.92
CA GLY A 373 4.95 -12.28 11.31
C GLY A 373 3.60 -12.33 12.00
N SER A 374 2.50 -12.29 11.25
CA SER A 374 1.13 -12.40 11.78
C SER A 374 0.86 -13.66 12.63
N THR A 375 1.68 -14.71 12.50
CA THR A 375 1.60 -15.95 13.29
C THR A 375 2.47 -15.92 14.55
N GLY A 376 3.07 -14.78 14.89
CA GLY A 376 3.98 -14.62 16.02
C GLY A 376 5.42 -15.09 15.78
N VAL A 377 5.76 -15.55 14.56
CA VAL A 377 7.10 -16.02 14.20
C VAL A 377 7.65 -15.14 13.07
N PRO A 378 8.82 -14.48 13.26
CA PRO A 378 9.44 -13.68 12.23
C PRO A 378 9.63 -14.45 10.91
N LYS A 379 9.54 -13.75 9.78
CA LYS A 379 9.66 -14.35 8.44
C LYS A 379 10.83 -13.72 7.69
N GLY A 380 11.75 -14.55 7.19
CA GLY A 380 12.86 -14.09 6.35
C GLY A 380 12.39 -13.81 4.92
N VAL A 381 12.47 -12.57 4.45
CA VAL A 381 12.21 -12.18 3.07
C VAL A 381 13.47 -12.37 2.24
N VAL A 382 13.41 -13.21 1.20
CA VAL A 382 14.55 -13.51 0.33
C VAL A 382 14.56 -12.57 -0.87
N VAL A 383 15.54 -11.69 -0.94
CA VAL A 383 15.71 -10.70 -2.02
C VAL A 383 16.90 -11.09 -2.90
N THR A 384 16.76 -10.92 -4.22
CA THR A 384 17.79 -11.28 -5.20
C THR A 384 18.71 -10.11 -5.56
N HIS A 385 19.85 -10.39 -6.19
CA HIS A 385 20.70 -9.33 -6.74
C HIS A 385 19.94 -8.47 -7.75
N ARG A 386 19.18 -9.09 -8.67
CA ARG A 386 18.36 -8.40 -9.68
C ARG A 386 17.40 -7.41 -9.02
N ASN A 387 16.77 -7.79 -7.91
CA ASN A 387 15.85 -6.92 -7.19
C ASN A 387 16.57 -5.64 -6.70
N VAL A 388 17.71 -5.80 -6.03
CA VAL A 388 18.49 -4.67 -5.50
C VAL A 388 19.09 -3.81 -6.63
N VAL A 389 19.56 -4.45 -7.71
CA VAL A 389 20.06 -3.74 -8.89
C VAL A 389 18.97 -2.89 -9.51
N ALA A 390 17.75 -3.43 -9.67
CA ALA A 390 16.61 -2.70 -10.23
C ALA A 390 16.28 -1.45 -9.42
N LEU A 391 16.34 -1.53 -8.09
CA LEU A 391 16.21 -0.37 -7.21
C LEU A 391 17.37 0.60 -7.42
N ALA A 392 18.61 0.15 -7.31
CA ALA A 392 19.78 1.01 -7.27
C ALA A 392 20.05 1.79 -8.58
N VAL A 393 19.57 1.27 -9.72
CA VAL A 393 19.72 1.90 -11.03
C VAL A 393 18.44 2.62 -11.50
N ASP A 394 17.44 2.76 -10.63
CA ASP A 394 16.22 3.49 -10.95
C ASP A 394 16.57 4.95 -11.32
N PRO A 395 16.03 5.49 -12.44
CA PRO A 395 16.36 6.83 -12.91
C PRO A 395 15.90 7.95 -11.94
N GLY A 396 15.03 7.66 -10.98
CA GLY A 396 14.68 8.55 -9.88
C GLY A 396 15.86 8.85 -8.95
N PHE A 397 16.91 8.03 -8.98
CA PHE A 397 18.14 8.24 -8.23
C PHE A 397 19.23 8.89 -9.09
N ASP A 398 19.08 10.18 -9.40
CA ASP A 398 20.11 10.94 -10.13
C ASP A 398 21.43 10.97 -9.33
N VAL A 399 22.53 10.54 -9.94
CA VAL A 399 23.89 10.51 -9.36
C VAL A 399 24.35 11.88 -8.84
N ARG A 400 23.92 12.98 -9.48
CA ARG A 400 24.23 14.33 -9.02
C ARG A 400 23.45 14.63 -7.76
N VAL A 401 22.21 14.18 -7.63
CA VAL A 401 21.42 14.39 -6.40
C VAL A 401 21.94 13.49 -5.27
N HIS A 402 22.22 12.22 -5.58
CA HIS A 402 22.69 11.17 -4.67
C HIS A 402 24.22 11.08 -4.60
N GLU A 403 24.90 12.21 -4.72
CA GLU A 403 26.36 12.29 -4.67
C GLU A 403 26.90 11.80 -3.32
N ARG A 404 26.24 12.15 -2.21
CA ARG A 404 26.61 11.77 -0.84
C ARG A 404 25.35 11.36 -0.08
N VAL A 405 25.19 10.04 0.13
CA VAL A 405 24.00 9.46 0.76
C VAL A 405 24.32 9.02 2.18
N LEU A 406 23.47 9.39 3.14
CA LEU A 406 23.64 9.02 4.54
C LEU A 406 23.21 7.56 4.78
N LEU A 407 24.13 6.74 5.29
CA LEU A 407 23.86 5.41 5.85
C LEU A 407 23.66 5.53 7.36
N HIS A 408 22.40 5.54 7.80
CA HIS A 408 22.02 5.60 9.20
C HIS A 408 20.97 4.56 9.59
N SER A 409 20.20 4.07 8.63
CA SER A 409 19.23 3.01 8.88
C SER A 409 19.94 1.79 9.46
N PRO A 410 19.32 1.06 10.41
CA PRO A 410 19.83 -0.24 10.83
C PRO A 410 20.04 -1.14 9.61
N VAL A 411 21.14 -1.89 9.56
CA VAL A 411 21.45 -2.77 8.40
C VAL A 411 20.41 -3.90 8.27
N ALA A 412 19.75 -4.25 9.38
CA ALA A 412 18.62 -5.19 9.40
C ALA A 412 17.27 -4.57 8.97
N PHE A 413 17.28 -3.32 8.50
CA PHE A 413 16.14 -2.63 7.91
C PHE A 413 16.40 -2.39 6.41
N ASP A 414 15.40 -2.67 5.57
CA ASP A 414 15.52 -2.68 4.12
C ASP A 414 15.80 -1.30 3.50
N ALA A 415 15.49 -0.20 4.18
CA ALA A 415 15.90 1.14 3.78
C ALA A 415 17.43 1.30 3.64
N SER A 416 18.21 0.51 4.39
CA SER A 416 19.68 0.47 4.23
C SER A 416 20.11 0.03 2.81
N THR A 417 19.25 -0.67 2.07
CA THR A 417 19.48 -1.06 0.67
C THR A 417 19.60 0.17 -0.23
N TYR A 418 18.74 1.18 -0.04
CA TYR A 418 18.84 2.48 -0.73
C TYR A 418 20.13 3.20 -0.32
N GLU A 419 20.37 3.32 0.99
CA GLU A 419 21.49 4.08 1.53
C GLU A 419 22.86 3.52 1.11
N LEU A 420 22.93 2.21 0.88
CA LEU A 420 24.15 1.50 0.50
C LEU A 420 24.32 1.42 -1.03
N TRP A 421 23.34 0.86 -1.74
CA TRP A 421 23.56 0.44 -3.13
C TRP A 421 23.36 1.55 -4.15
N VAL A 422 22.49 2.52 -3.88
CA VAL A 422 22.32 3.68 -4.78
C VAL A 422 23.64 4.44 -4.97
N PRO A 423 24.33 4.92 -3.92
CA PRO A 423 25.59 5.62 -4.13
C PRO A 423 26.68 4.69 -4.69
N LEU A 424 26.84 3.45 -4.17
CA LEU A 424 27.96 2.58 -4.55
C LEU A 424 27.91 2.08 -6.00
N LEU A 425 26.72 1.92 -6.59
CA LEU A 425 26.60 1.46 -7.98
C LEU A 425 26.59 2.61 -8.98
N ASN A 426 26.44 3.86 -8.52
CA ASN A 426 26.38 5.04 -9.37
C ASN A 426 27.59 5.99 -9.21
N GLY A 427 28.59 5.63 -8.39
CA GLY A 427 29.82 6.43 -8.21
C GLY A 427 29.71 7.52 -7.14
N GLY A 428 28.66 7.51 -6.31
CA GLY A 428 28.50 8.38 -5.15
C GLY A 428 29.29 7.92 -3.94
N THR A 429 29.10 8.60 -2.81
CA THR A 429 29.71 8.30 -1.52
C THR A 429 28.65 7.88 -0.50
N VAL A 430 28.87 6.76 0.18
CA VAL A 430 28.15 6.37 1.40
C VAL A 430 28.76 7.12 2.58
N VAL A 431 27.99 8.01 3.21
CA VAL A 431 28.38 8.70 4.44
C VAL A 431 27.86 7.90 5.62
N VAL A 432 28.74 7.25 6.37
CA VAL A 432 28.34 6.39 7.49
C VAL A 432 28.06 7.25 8.71
N ALA A 433 26.85 7.16 9.25
CA ALA A 433 26.52 7.83 10.49
C ALA A 433 27.19 7.16 11.70
N PRO A 434 27.46 7.90 12.79
CA PRO A 434 27.95 7.35 14.05
C PRO A 434 27.16 6.12 14.51
N ALA A 435 27.84 5.20 15.20
CA ALA A 435 27.16 4.07 15.83
C ALA A 435 26.19 4.55 16.94
N GLY A 436 25.12 3.79 17.18
CA GLY A 436 24.11 4.09 18.21
C GLY A 436 22.83 4.71 17.66
N ASP A 437 22.01 5.33 18.50
CA ASP A 437 20.82 6.04 18.03
C ASP A 437 21.19 7.49 17.66
N LEU A 438 20.63 8.01 16.57
CA LEU A 438 20.85 9.40 16.16
C LEU A 438 19.72 10.27 16.69
N ASP A 439 20.07 11.22 17.56
CA ASP A 439 19.20 12.35 17.86
C ASP A 439 19.30 13.43 16.77
N VAL A 440 18.38 14.41 16.82
CA VAL A 440 18.35 15.50 15.83
C VAL A 440 19.67 16.28 15.77
N PRO A 441 20.32 16.67 16.89
CA PRO A 441 21.62 17.31 16.84
C PRO A 441 22.75 16.46 16.25
N ALA A 442 22.77 15.14 16.49
CA ALA A 442 23.73 14.25 15.86
C ALA A 442 23.49 14.13 14.35
N LEU A 443 22.23 14.01 13.94
CA LEU A 443 21.85 14.00 12.53
C LEU A 443 22.31 15.30 11.83
N GLU A 444 22.02 16.46 12.42
CA GLU A 444 22.43 17.76 11.89
C GLU A 444 23.95 17.86 11.74
N ARG A 445 24.72 17.45 12.77
CA ARG A 445 26.19 17.46 12.70
C ARG A 445 26.72 16.63 11.55
N VAL A 446 26.14 15.46 11.29
CA VAL A 446 26.58 14.58 10.20
C VAL A 446 26.14 15.14 8.85
N VAL A 447 24.87 15.53 8.71
CA VAL A 447 24.30 16.06 7.46
C VAL A 447 25.06 17.30 7.00
N VAL A 448 25.24 18.28 7.89
CA VAL A 448 25.93 19.53 7.59
C VAL A 448 27.45 19.32 7.51
N GLY A 449 28.04 18.66 8.52
CA GLY A 449 29.50 18.53 8.63
C GLY A 449 30.14 17.62 7.59
N ARG A 450 29.36 16.69 7.01
CA ARG A 450 29.83 15.76 5.96
C ARG A 450 29.21 16.07 4.59
N GLY A 451 28.43 17.13 4.47
CA GLY A 451 27.83 17.57 3.19
C GLY A 451 26.95 16.49 2.55
N VAL A 452 26.04 15.90 3.32
CA VAL A 452 25.07 14.93 2.79
C VAL A 452 24.17 15.63 1.77
N THR A 453 24.00 15.03 0.58
CA THR A 453 23.19 15.60 -0.51
C THR A 453 21.84 14.89 -0.66
N ALA A 454 21.73 13.64 -0.22
CA ALA A 454 20.48 12.91 -0.15
C ALA A 454 20.43 11.98 1.07
N LEU A 455 19.23 11.75 1.60
CA LEU A 455 19.05 10.79 2.70
C LEU A 455 17.62 10.26 2.73
N TRP A 456 17.47 9.13 3.41
CA TRP A 456 16.19 8.57 3.81
C TRP A 456 15.85 8.96 5.25
N LEU A 457 14.58 9.24 5.54
CA LEU A 457 14.05 9.36 6.90
C LEU A 457 12.71 8.63 6.99
N THR A 458 12.47 7.84 8.04
CA THR A 458 11.09 7.37 8.30
C THR A 458 10.17 8.58 8.49
N SER A 459 8.89 8.51 8.12
CA SER A 459 7.95 9.65 8.24
C SER A 459 7.95 10.26 9.65
N SER A 460 7.93 9.44 10.70
CA SER A 460 8.04 9.91 12.09
C SER A 460 9.33 10.70 12.38
N LEU A 461 10.49 10.24 11.89
CA LEU A 461 11.76 10.96 12.07
C LEU A 461 11.79 12.26 11.23
N PHE A 462 11.21 12.22 10.03
CA PHE A 462 11.04 13.41 9.19
C PHE A 462 10.18 14.46 9.89
N ASP A 463 9.09 14.07 10.54
CA ASP A 463 8.23 14.97 11.32
C ASP A 463 9.00 15.62 12.48
N VAL A 464 9.77 14.84 13.22
CA VAL A 464 10.62 15.34 14.31
C VAL A 464 11.64 16.36 13.79
N VAL A 465 12.32 16.07 12.68
CA VAL A 465 13.27 16.99 12.03
C VAL A 465 12.56 18.24 11.54
N ALA A 466 11.41 18.08 10.87
CA ALA A 466 10.62 19.19 10.35
C ALA A 466 10.21 20.16 11.45
N GLU A 467 9.82 19.66 12.62
CA GLU A 467 9.42 20.48 13.77
C GLU A 467 10.59 21.17 14.48
N HIS A 468 11.67 20.44 14.74
CA HIS A 468 12.71 20.92 15.66
C HIS A 468 13.91 21.57 14.95
N ALA A 469 14.28 21.08 13.77
CA ALA A 469 15.49 21.52 13.07
C ALA A 469 15.37 21.39 11.53
N PRO A 470 14.34 21.92 10.88
CA PRO A 470 14.15 21.72 9.44
C PRO A 470 15.32 22.29 8.61
N GLY A 471 15.96 23.35 9.10
CA GLY A 471 17.14 23.96 8.48
C GLY A 471 18.38 23.05 8.40
N CYS A 472 18.43 21.94 9.15
CA CYS A 472 19.54 20.98 9.05
C CYS A 472 19.62 20.34 7.64
N LEU A 473 18.52 20.35 6.90
CA LEU A 473 18.40 19.82 5.54
C LEU A 473 18.78 20.86 4.46
N GLY A 474 19.24 22.07 4.82
CA GLY A 474 19.42 23.15 3.85
C GLY A 474 20.45 22.89 2.74
N ALA A 475 21.40 21.98 2.95
CA ALA A 475 22.37 21.55 1.93
C ALA A 475 21.95 20.26 1.19
N VAL A 476 20.87 19.62 1.65
CA VAL A 476 20.32 18.40 1.06
C VAL A 476 19.52 18.76 -0.19
N ARG A 477 19.75 18.03 -1.28
CA ARG A 477 19.06 18.20 -2.56
C ARG A 477 17.73 17.44 -2.56
N GLN A 478 17.73 16.23 -1.97
CA GLN A 478 16.54 15.40 -1.91
C GLN A 478 16.45 14.63 -0.57
N VAL A 479 15.27 14.63 0.03
CA VAL A 479 14.94 13.80 1.19
C VAL A 479 13.89 12.80 0.76
N TRP A 480 14.23 11.52 0.84
CA TRP A 480 13.26 10.44 0.73
C TRP A 480 12.67 10.17 2.11
N THR A 481 11.35 10.05 2.18
CA THR A 481 10.64 9.77 3.43
C THR A 481 9.50 8.79 3.21
N GLY A 482 9.11 8.07 4.25
CA GLY A 482 8.06 7.07 4.15
C GLY A 482 8.18 6.02 5.24
N GLY A 483 7.68 4.81 4.95
CA GLY A 483 7.49 3.79 5.96
C GLY A 483 6.25 4.02 6.82
N GLU A 484 5.61 5.19 6.78
CA GLU A 484 4.28 5.52 7.32
C GLU A 484 3.64 6.59 6.41
N ALA A 485 2.39 6.96 6.66
CA ALA A 485 1.77 8.09 5.97
C ALA A 485 2.62 9.37 6.16
N VAL A 486 3.08 9.97 5.07
CA VAL A 486 3.92 11.17 5.12
C VAL A 486 3.06 12.41 5.35
N SER A 487 3.42 13.21 6.35
CA SER A 487 2.70 14.43 6.72
C SER A 487 2.93 15.56 5.72
N GLY A 488 1.85 16.00 5.06
CA GLY A 488 1.88 17.17 4.18
C GLY A 488 2.23 18.47 4.92
N VAL A 489 1.95 18.55 6.23
CA VAL A 489 2.34 19.69 7.07
C VAL A 489 3.86 19.74 7.23
N SER A 490 4.48 18.60 7.52
CA SER A 490 5.94 18.50 7.68
C SER A 490 6.66 18.78 6.38
N VAL A 491 6.14 18.30 5.24
CA VAL A 491 6.67 18.62 3.90
C VAL A 491 6.68 20.13 3.66
N ARG A 492 5.55 20.82 3.91
CA ARG A 492 5.48 22.28 3.77
C ARG A 492 6.50 22.99 4.65
N ARG A 493 6.60 22.60 5.92
CA ARG A 493 7.53 23.22 6.88
C ARG A 493 9.00 23.06 6.44
N VAL A 494 9.37 21.89 5.94
CA VAL A 494 10.73 21.65 5.42
C VAL A 494 10.98 22.47 4.15
N GLN A 495 10.05 22.52 3.20
CA GLN A 495 10.21 23.31 1.98
C GLN A 495 10.26 24.82 2.25
N GLU A 496 9.53 25.32 3.25
CA GLU A 496 9.60 26.72 3.71
C GLU A 496 10.98 27.04 4.30
N ALA A 497 11.54 26.13 5.11
CA ALA A 497 12.85 26.31 5.74
C ALA A 497 14.02 26.05 4.77
N CYS A 498 13.84 25.20 3.77
CA CYS A 498 14.86 24.77 2.81
C CYS A 498 14.33 24.90 1.36
N PRO A 499 14.24 26.13 0.82
CA PRO A 499 13.74 26.34 -0.53
C PRO A 499 14.58 25.60 -1.57
N GLY A 500 13.92 24.85 -2.45
CA GLY A 500 14.56 24.06 -3.51
C GLY A 500 14.91 22.62 -3.11
N LEU A 501 14.71 22.23 -1.85
CA LEU A 501 14.79 20.84 -1.43
C LEU A 501 13.60 20.05 -1.98
N VAL A 502 13.89 18.92 -2.63
CA VAL A 502 12.87 17.99 -3.12
C VAL A 502 12.55 16.98 -2.02
N VAL A 503 11.27 16.82 -1.67
CA VAL A 503 10.83 15.73 -0.79
C VAL A 503 10.21 14.64 -1.65
N VAL A 504 10.54 13.38 -1.38
CA VAL A 504 9.95 12.23 -2.06
C VAL A 504 9.31 11.31 -1.04
N ASP A 505 8.02 11.04 -1.19
CA ASP A 505 7.40 9.91 -0.49
C ASP A 505 7.79 8.61 -1.21
N GLY A 506 8.51 7.73 -0.53
CA GLY A 506 8.90 6.41 -0.99
C GLY A 506 8.09 5.33 -0.28
N TYR A 507 7.26 4.61 -1.03
CA TYR A 507 6.42 3.55 -0.50
C TYR A 507 6.84 2.19 -1.06
N GLY A 508 7.01 1.21 -0.17
CA GLY A 508 7.16 -0.19 -0.52
C GLY A 508 7.21 -1.05 0.75
N PRO A 509 6.64 -2.27 0.72
CA PRO A 509 6.95 -3.30 1.71
C PRO A 509 8.31 -3.97 1.43
N THR A 510 8.88 -4.64 2.43
CA THR A 510 10.14 -5.40 2.29
C THR A 510 10.08 -6.45 1.19
N GLU A 511 8.92 -7.05 0.97
CA GLU A 511 8.66 -8.04 -0.08
C GLU A 511 8.76 -7.49 -1.50
N THR A 512 8.90 -6.17 -1.67
CA THR A 512 9.09 -5.50 -2.96
C THR A 512 10.41 -4.71 -3.02
N THR A 513 11.37 -5.03 -2.16
CA THR A 513 12.72 -4.45 -2.16
C THR A 513 12.71 -2.93 -1.94
N THR A 514 12.36 -2.55 -0.72
CA THR A 514 12.41 -1.17 -0.20
C THR A 514 11.34 -0.24 -0.78
N PHE A 515 11.37 0.08 -2.08
CA PHE A 515 10.43 1.02 -2.70
C PHE A 515 9.81 0.44 -3.97
N ALA A 516 8.49 0.61 -4.11
CA ALA A 516 7.70 0.18 -5.26
C ALA A 516 7.03 1.35 -5.96
N THR A 517 6.64 2.39 -5.21
CA THR A 517 6.07 3.62 -5.74
C THR A 517 6.76 4.84 -5.13
N SER A 518 6.72 5.95 -5.85
CA SER A 518 7.22 7.22 -5.34
C SER A 518 6.35 8.41 -5.74
N HIS A 519 6.29 9.41 -4.87
CA HIS A 519 5.68 10.71 -5.16
C HIS A 519 6.69 11.84 -4.93
N VAL A 520 7.06 12.53 -6.00
CA VAL A 520 8.04 13.61 -5.97
C VAL A 520 7.35 14.95 -5.72
N VAL A 521 7.76 15.63 -4.66
CA VAL A 521 7.30 16.96 -4.27
C VAL A 521 8.45 17.95 -4.43
N GLY A 522 8.57 18.52 -5.63
CA GLY A 522 9.62 19.50 -5.98
C GLY A 522 9.21 20.96 -5.78
N ASP A 523 7.93 21.28 -5.98
CA ASP A 523 7.36 22.60 -5.73
C ASP A 523 6.68 22.66 -4.36
N ALA A 524 6.28 23.85 -3.93
CA ALA A 524 5.56 24.05 -2.68
C ALA A 524 4.33 23.13 -2.60
N TYR A 525 4.29 22.27 -1.58
CA TYR A 525 3.28 21.25 -1.45
C TYR A 525 1.88 21.84 -1.18
N ALA A 526 1.03 21.81 -2.21
CA ALA A 526 -0.36 22.27 -2.17
C ALA A 526 -1.39 21.14 -1.97
N GLY A 527 -0.93 19.92 -1.66
CA GLY A 527 -1.79 18.75 -1.45
C GLY A 527 -2.44 18.70 -0.06
N GLY A 528 -3.07 17.56 0.21
CA GLY A 528 -3.82 17.30 1.45
C GLY A 528 -2.95 17.14 2.70
N PRO A 529 -3.53 16.66 3.81
CA PRO A 529 -2.77 16.43 5.05
C PRO A 529 -1.80 15.24 4.95
N VAL A 530 -2.07 14.28 4.05
CA VAL A 530 -1.24 13.10 3.80
C VAL A 530 -0.75 13.15 2.36
N VAL A 531 0.55 12.93 2.17
CA VAL A 531 1.15 12.86 0.84
C VAL A 531 0.75 11.54 0.16
N PRO A 532 0.35 11.56 -1.13
CA PRO A 532 0.07 10.33 -1.87
C PRO A 532 1.32 9.47 -2.03
N ILE A 533 1.16 8.14 -2.07
CA ILE A 533 2.27 7.20 -2.31
C ILE A 533 2.72 7.17 -3.78
N GLY A 534 2.01 7.90 -4.66
CA GLY A 534 2.51 8.28 -5.97
C GLY A 534 2.31 7.24 -7.07
N ARG A 535 3.34 7.01 -7.87
CA ARG A 535 3.30 6.18 -9.10
C ARG A 535 4.34 5.06 -9.03
N PRO A 536 4.16 3.96 -9.76
CA PRO A 536 5.15 2.89 -9.79
C PRO A 536 6.53 3.40 -10.21
N MET A 537 7.57 2.89 -9.56
CA MET A 537 8.97 3.10 -9.93
C MET A 537 9.32 2.34 -11.22
N ALA A 538 10.52 2.53 -11.76
CA ALA A 538 10.95 1.83 -12.96
C ALA A 538 10.91 0.31 -12.75
N ASN A 539 10.49 -0.42 -13.78
CA ASN A 539 10.31 -1.87 -13.78
C ASN A 539 9.32 -2.40 -12.72
N MET A 540 8.52 -1.54 -12.09
CA MET A 540 7.47 -1.91 -11.15
C MET A 540 6.09 -1.73 -11.78
N ARG A 541 5.16 -2.62 -11.42
CA ARG A 541 3.75 -2.52 -11.82
C ARG A 541 2.90 -2.56 -10.55
N VAL A 542 1.84 -1.77 -10.52
CA VAL A 542 0.95 -1.68 -9.37
C VAL A 542 -0.50 -1.75 -9.83
N TYR A 543 -1.27 -2.65 -9.22
CA TYR A 543 -2.67 -2.86 -9.51
C TYR A 543 -3.51 -2.58 -8.26
N VAL A 544 -4.66 -1.95 -8.46
CA VAL A 544 -5.66 -1.75 -7.39
C VAL A 544 -6.81 -2.69 -7.71
N LEU A 545 -6.94 -3.75 -6.92
CA LEU A 545 -7.78 -4.89 -7.25
C LEU A 545 -8.87 -5.11 -6.19
N ASP A 546 -9.98 -5.72 -6.60
CA ASP A 546 -10.98 -6.23 -5.67
C ASP A 546 -10.60 -7.64 -5.15
N GLY A 547 -11.43 -8.20 -4.25
CA GLY A 547 -11.21 -9.52 -3.66
C GLY A 547 -11.21 -10.70 -4.66
N TRP A 548 -11.54 -10.45 -5.92
CA TRP A 548 -11.54 -11.42 -7.02
C TRP A 548 -10.41 -11.15 -8.03
N LEU A 549 -9.43 -10.32 -7.65
CA LEU A 549 -8.28 -9.90 -8.46
C LEU A 549 -8.66 -9.10 -9.72
N ARG A 550 -9.84 -8.46 -9.76
CA ARG A 550 -10.29 -7.61 -10.88
C ARG A 550 -9.90 -6.16 -10.63
N PRO A 551 -9.55 -5.36 -11.66
CA PRO A 551 -9.19 -3.96 -11.46
C PRO A 551 -10.41 -3.17 -11.02
N VAL A 552 -10.27 -2.38 -9.96
CA VAL A 552 -11.33 -1.46 -9.53
C VAL A 552 -11.35 -0.22 -10.42
N ALA A 553 -12.49 0.46 -10.47
CA ALA A 553 -12.59 1.73 -11.19
C ALA A 553 -11.68 2.81 -10.55
N PRO A 554 -11.15 3.76 -11.34
CA PRO A 554 -10.49 4.93 -10.78
C PRO A 554 -11.38 5.63 -9.74
N GLY A 555 -10.78 6.07 -8.63
CA GLY A 555 -11.52 6.64 -7.48
C GLY A 555 -12.14 5.61 -6.53
N VAL A 556 -12.18 4.32 -6.87
CA VAL A 556 -12.63 3.26 -5.96
C VAL A 556 -11.46 2.74 -5.13
N VAL A 557 -11.74 2.42 -3.86
CA VAL A 557 -10.78 1.79 -2.95
C VAL A 557 -10.67 0.31 -3.30
N GLY A 558 -9.44 -0.18 -3.43
CA GLY A 558 -9.15 -1.61 -3.59
C GLY A 558 -7.83 -1.97 -2.93
N GLU A 559 -7.50 -3.25 -2.95
CA GLU A 559 -6.27 -3.78 -2.40
C GLU A 559 -5.11 -3.60 -3.39
N LEU A 560 -4.00 -3.05 -2.91
CA LEU A 560 -2.79 -2.85 -3.69
C LEU A 560 -2.06 -4.17 -3.91
N HIS A 561 -1.74 -4.45 -5.17
CA HIS A 561 -0.90 -5.54 -5.59
C HIS A 561 0.30 -5.00 -6.37
N ILE A 562 1.49 -5.53 -6.10
CA ILE A 562 2.75 -5.02 -6.65
C ILE A 562 3.46 -6.13 -7.42
N ALA A 563 3.84 -5.87 -8.66
CA ALA A 563 4.60 -6.78 -9.50
C ALA A 563 5.84 -6.09 -10.07
N GLY A 564 6.69 -6.85 -10.76
CA GLY A 564 7.87 -6.33 -11.45
C GLY A 564 9.18 -6.66 -10.76
N ALA A 565 10.23 -5.92 -11.14
CA ALA A 565 11.62 -6.28 -10.83
C ALA A 565 11.99 -6.18 -9.35
N GLY A 566 11.24 -5.43 -8.53
CA GLY A 566 11.44 -5.34 -7.08
C GLY A 566 10.85 -6.51 -6.30
N LEU A 567 10.07 -7.39 -6.93
CA LEU A 567 9.40 -8.50 -6.23
C LEU A 567 10.42 -9.50 -5.65
N ALA A 568 10.40 -9.68 -4.33
CA ALA A 568 11.22 -10.66 -3.64
C ALA A 568 10.94 -12.09 -4.14
N ARG A 569 11.89 -13.00 -3.91
CA ARG A 569 11.71 -14.42 -4.27
C ARG A 569 10.53 -15.03 -3.51
N GLY A 570 10.40 -14.67 -2.22
CA GLY A 570 9.38 -15.17 -1.30
C GLY A 570 9.89 -15.18 0.13
N TYR A 571 9.20 -15.93 1.00
CA TYR A 571 9.62 -16.14 2.37
C TYR A 571 10.47 -17.41 2.51
N LEU A 572 11.64 -17.30 3.15
CA LEU A 572 12.57 -18.39 3.40
C LEU A 572 11.86 -19.52 4.16
N ASN A 573 12.00 -20.76 3.69
CA ASN A 573 11.42 -21.96 4.32
C ASN A 573 9.89 -21.91 4.57
N ARG A 574 9.15 -21.00 3.92
CA ARG A 574 7.70 -20.81 4.12
C ARG A 574 6.93 -20.81 2.78
N PRO A 575 6.84 -21.95 2.08
CA PRO A 575 6.15 -22.03 0.79
C PRO A 575 4.66 -21.69 0.89
N GLY A 576 3.98 -22.07 1.99
CA GLY A 576 2.56 -21.75 2.19
C GLY A 576 2.30 -20.23 2.29
N ALA A 577 3.00 -19.54 3.19
CA ALA A 577 2.91 -18.08 3.32
C ALA A 577 3.36 -17.36 2.04
N THR A 578 4.34 -17.93 1.33
CA THR A 578 4.78 -17.40 0.04
C THR A 578 3.66 -17.50 -0.99
N ALA A 579 3.00 -18.66 -1.13
CA ALA A 579 1.90 -18.82 -2.09
C ALA A 579 0.66 -17.98 -1.75
N GLU A 580 0.44 -17.69 -0.47
CA GLU A 580 -0.66 -16.81 -0.01
C GLU A 580 -0.44 -15.34 -0.41
N ARG A 581 0.81 -14.86 -0.34
CA ARG A 581 1.13 -13.44 -0.56
C ARG A 581 1.73 -13.13 -1.94
N PHE A 582 2.43 -14.07 -2.56
CA PHE A 582 3.02 -13.94 -3.90
C PHE A 582 2.16 -14.71 -4.90
N VAL A 583 1.02 -14.14 -5.26
CA VAL A 583 0.00 -14.75 -6.13
C VAL A 583 0.34 -14.59 -7.61
N ALA A 584 -0.36 -15.33 -8.48
CA ALA A 584 -0.22 -15.18 -9.93
C ALA A 584 -0.65 -13.78 -10.37
N ASP A 585 0.07 -13.18 -11.31
CA ASP A 585 -0.31 -11.91 -11.96
C ASP A 585 -1.10 -12.21 -13.26
N PRO A 586 -2.44 -12.07 -13.28
CA PRO A 586 -3.24 -12.30 -14.48
C PRO A 586 -3.03 -11.20 -15.55
N TYR A 587 -2.39 -10.09 -15.19
CA TYR A 587 -2.09 -8.95 -16.06
C TYR A 587 -0.61 -8.89 -16.44
N GLY A 588 0.15 -9.92 -16.08
CA GLY A 588 1.59 -9.97 -16.31
C GLY A 588 1.94 -10.06 -17.79
N VAL A 589 2.99 -9.35 -18.19
CA VAL A 589 3.50 -9.35 -19.58
C VAL A 589 4.26 -10.62 -19.95
N VAL A 590 4.61 -11.46 -18.96
CA VAL A 590 5.30 -12.74 -19.15
C VAL A 590 4.50 -13.88 -18.52
N ALA A 591 4.56 -15.06 -19.15
CA ALA A 591 3.93 -16.26 -18.61
C ALA A 591 4.54 -16.62 -17.24
N GLY A 592 3.67 -16.87 -16.25
CA GLY A 592 4.10 -17.20 -14.89
C GLY A 592 4.52 -15.99 -14.04
N ALA A 593 4.21 -14.76 -14.48
CA ALA A 593 4.37 -13.56 -13.68
C ALA A 593 3.64 -13.69 -12.32
N ARG A 594 4.21 -13.03 -11.30
CA ARG A 594 3.69 -13.00 -9.94
C ARG A 594 3.49 -11.56 -9.48
N MET A 595 2.61 -11.37 -8.52
CA MET A 595 2.41 -10.12 -7.81
C MET A 595 2.36 -10.37 -6.30
N TYR A 596 2.84 -9.41 -5.51
CA TYR A 596 2.74 -9.40 -4.06
C TYR A 596 1.46 -8.69 -3.62
N ARG A 597 0.66 -9.37 -2.81
CA ARG A 597 -0.55 -8.87 -2.16
C ARG A 597 -0.19 -8.16 -0.85
N THR A 598 -0.28 -6.83 -0.83
CA THR A 598 0.29 -6.02 0.26
C THR A 598 -0.57 -6.02 1.53
N GLY A 599 -1.88 -6.21 1.40
CA GLY A 599 -2.86 -5.93 2.44
C GLY A 599 -3.16 -4.44 2.63
N ASP A 600 -2.55 -3.55 1.83
CA ASP A 600 -2.82 -2.11 1.88
C ASP A 600 -4.00 -1.76 0.96
N LEU A 601 -4.92 -0.96 1.49
CA LEU A 601 -6.03 -0.38 0.76
C LEU A 601 -5.61 0.97 0.19
N VAL A 602 -5.79 1.13 -1.10
CA VAL A 602 -5.44 2.35 -1.83
C VAL A 602 -6.55 2.76 -2.77
N ARG A 603 -6.53 4.03 -3.15
CA ARG A 603 -7.37 4.57 -4.22
C ARG A 603 -6.48 5.17 -5.29
N ARG A 604 -6.83 4.95 -6.56
CA ARG A 604 -6.15 5.60 -7.68
C ARG A 604 -6.88 6.88 -8.05
N GLY A 605 -6.22 8.01 -7.86
CA GLY A 605 -6.69 9.33 -8.27
C GLY A 605 -6.38 9.68 -9.73
N PRO A 606 -6.66 10.93 -10.14
CA PRO A 606 -6.36 11.43 -11.47
C PRO A 606 -4.88 11.28 -11.85
N GLY A 607 -4.61 10.97 -13.12
CA GLY A 607 -3.24 10.79 -13.61
C GLY A 607 -2.51 9.59 -12.99
N GLY A 608 -3.23 8.63 -12.40
CA GLY A 608 -2.66 7.37 -11.92
C GLY A 608 -1.96 7.45 -10.57
N VAL A 609 -2.03 8.60 -9.87
CA VAL A 609 -1.45 8.78 -8.54
C VAL A 609 -2.22 7.94 -7.52
N LEU A 610 -1.50 7.18 -6.71
CA LEU A 610 -2.05 6.32 -5.67
C LEU A 610 -2.08 7.05 -4.33
N GLU A 611 -3.22 6.96 -3.66
CA GLU A 611 -3.46 7.46 -2.31
C GLU A 611 -3.63 6.27 -1.36
N PHE A 612 -2.87 6.27 -0.27
CA PHE A 612 -3.04 5.28 0.79
C PHE A 612 -4.32 5.57 1.59
N VAL A 613 -5.14 4.56 1.82
CA VAL A 613 -6.42 4.66 2.54
C VAL A 613 -6.36 3.95 3.89
N GLY A 614 -5.73 2.77 3.94
CA GLY A 614 -5.65 1.97 5.16
C GLY A 614 -5.14 0.57 4.89
N ARG A 615 -5.48 -0.38 5.77
CA ARG A 615 -5.12 -1.79 5.63
C ARG A 615 -6.34 -2.69 5.77
N VAL A 616 -6.30 -3.85 5.11
CA VAL A 616 -7.32 -4.91 5.26
C VAL A 616 -7.13 -5.70 6.56
N ASP A 617 -5.91 -5.74 7.08
CA ASP A 617 -5.51 -6.43 8.30
C ASP A 617 -5.22 -5.43 9.44
N GLN A 618 -4.95 -5.97 10.63
CA GLN A 618 -4.65 -5.18 11.84
C GLN A 618 -3.18 -4.77 11.94
N GLN A 619 -2.38 -5.00 10.90
CA GLN A 619 -0.98 -4.62 10.91
C GLN A 619 -0.85 -3.10 11.00
N VAL A 620 0.13 -2.66 11.78
CA VAL A 620 0.39 -1.23 11.99
C VAL A 620 1.85 -0.92 11.69
N LYS A 621 2.11 0.34 11.35
CA LYS A 621 3.47 0.88 11.27
C LYS A 621 3.60 1.93 12.36
N ILE A 622 4.65 1.80 13.18
CA ILE A 622 4.94 2.72 14.29
C ILE A 622 6.40 3.10 14.18
N ARG A 623 6.67 4.39 13.97
CA ARG A 623 8.00 4.97 13.75
C ARG A 623 8.74 4.30 12.58
N GLY A 624 8.00 3.99 11.52
CA GLY A 624 8.50 3.29 10.33
C GLY A 624 8.68 1.77 10.50
N PHE A 625 8.52 1.22 11.70
CA PHE A 625 8.64 -0.22 11.94
C PHE A 625 7.31 -0.93 11.73
N ARG A 626 7.35 -2.01 10.96
CA ARG A 626 6.21 -2.90 10.71
C ARG A 626 5.96 -3.78 11.93
N ILE A 627 4.78 -3.67 12.54
CA ILE A 627 4.39 -4.41 13.74
C ILE A 627 3.08 -5.16 13.46
N GLU A 628 3.06 -6.42 13.87
CA GLU A 628 1.87 -7.27 13.85
C GLU A 628 1.34 -7.36 15.29
N PRO A 629 0.23 -6.66 15.65
CA PRO A 629 -0.30 -6.75 17.01
C PRO A 629 -0.59 -8.19 17.46
N GLY A 630 -1.01 -9.06 16.53
CA GLY A 630 -1.19 -10.49 16.76
C GLY A 630 0.08 -11.23 17.22
N GLU A 631 1.29 -10.81 16.81
CA GLU A 631 2.55 -11.37 17.34
C GLU A 631 2.70 -11.07 18.84
N ILE A 632 2.33 -9.86 19.25
CA ILE A 632 2.38 -9.43 20.64
C ILE A 632 1.28 -10.11 21.45
N GLU A 633 0.06 -10.22 20.91
CA GLU A 633 -1.05 -10.96 21.53
C GLU A 633 -0.69 -12.43 21.76
N ALA A 634 -0.06 -13.09 20.79
CA ALA A 634 0.40 -14.47 20.92
C ALA A 634 1.46 -14.63 22.02
N VAL A 635 2.41 -13.70 22.11
CA VAL A 635 3.43 -13.69 23.19
C VAL A 635 2.77 -13.44 24.56
N LEU A 636 1.85 -12.48 24.65
CA LEU A 636 1.15 -12.14 25.89
C LEU A 636 0.27 -13.30 26.39
N THR A 637 -0.49 -13.93 25.51
CA THR A 637 -1.32 -15.11 25.83
C THR A 637 -0.49 -16.36 26.14
N GLY A 638 0.80 -16.38 25.81
CA GLY A 638 1.74 -17.40 26.28
C GLY A 638 2.07 -17.30 27.78
N HIS A 639 1.74 -16.18 28.44
CA HIS A 639 1.96 -16.01 29.88
C HIS A 639 0.86 -16.72 30.70
N PRO A 640 1.20 -17.56 31.71
CA PRO A 640 0.24 -18.40 32.44
C PRO A 640 -0.89 -17.69 33.24
N GLY A 641 -0.91 -16.36 33.27
CA GLY A 641 -1.91 -15.57 34.00
C GLY A 641 -2.76 -14.68 33.11
N ILE A 642 -2.60 -14.76 31.79
CA ILE A 642 -3.33 -13.96 30.80
C ILE A 642 -4.22 -14.93 29.99
N ALA A 643 -5.53 -14.81 30.18
CA ALA A 643 -6.53 -15.61 29.49
C ALA A 643 -6.72 -15.14 28.04
N GLN A 644 -6.74 -13.82 27.85
CA GLN A 644 -6.93 -13.17 26.56
C GLN A 644 -6.11 -11.88 26.52
N ALA A 645 -5.60 -11.54 25.34
CA ALA A 645 -4.97 -10.26 25.08
C ALA A 645 -5.49 -9.68 23.76
N ALA A 646 -5.67 -8.36 23.72
CA ALA A 646 -5.90 -7.59 22.51
C ALA A 646 -4.92 -6.42 22.49
N VAL A 647 -4.16 -6.26 21.41
CA VAL A 647 -3.16 -5.21 21.25
C VAL A 647 -3.63 -4.27 20.15
N VAL A 648 -3.75 -2.99 20.47
CA VAL A 648 -4.17 -1.97 19.51
C VAL A 648 -3.14 -0.85 19.45
N ALA A 649 -2.91 -0.33 18.25
CA ALA A 649 -2.23 0.95 18.11
C ALA A 649 -3.22 2.06 18.45
N ARG A 650 -2.84 2.94 19.37
CA ARG A 650 -3.64 4.08 19.79
C ARG A 650 -2.81 5.34 19.77
N GLU A 651 -3.45 6.42 19.35
CA GLU A 651 -2.87 7.75 19.30
C GLU A 651 -3.66 8.65 20.27
N ASP A 652 -3.15 8.80 21.50
CA ASP A 652 -3.77 9.66 22.52
C ASP A 652 -3.37 11.14 22.36
N LEU A 653 -2.21 11.36 21.75
CA LEU A 653 -1.67 12.67 21.39
C LEU A 653 -1.34 12.65 19.90
N PRO A 654 -1.72 13.69 19.11
CA PRO A 654 -1.40 13.75 17.69
C PRO A 654 0.10 13.54 17.43
N GLY A 655 0.45 12.60 16.56
CA GLY A 655 1.80 12.21 16.18
C GLY A 655 2.48 11.16 17.09
N ASP A 656 1.88 10.75 18.22
CA ASP A 656 2.50 9.79 19.15
C ASP A 656 1.68 8.49 19.25
N THR A 657 1.74 7.69 18.18
CA THR A 657 1.13 6.36 18.15
C THR A 657 1.88 5.39 19.05
N ARG A 658 1.16 4.68 19.93
CA ARG A 658 1.70 3.68 20.85
C ARG A 658 0.90 2.39 20.82
N LEU A 659 1.55 1.29 21.17
CA LEU A 659 0.87 0.01 21.38
C LEU A 659 0.28 -0.04 22.79
N ILE A 660 -1.00 -0.35 22.88
CA ILE A 660 -1.72 -0.58 24.14
C ILE A 660 -2.21 -2.02 24.14
N ALA A 661 -1.79 -2.79 25.16
CA ALA A 661 -2.26 -4.15 25.39
C ALA A 661 -3.38 -4.14 26.43
N TYR A 662 -4.55 -4.64 26.05
CA TYR A 662 -5.66 -4.96 26.94
C TYR A 662 -5.60 -6.44 27.27
N VAL A 663 -5.55 -6.79 28.57
CA VAL A 663 -5.43 -8.17 29.01
C VAL A 663 -6.59 -8.55 29.93
N VAL A 664 -7.07 -9.78 29.78
CA VAL A 664 -8.01 -10.42 30.73
C VAL A 664 -7.23 -11.47 31.50
N THR A 665 -7.27 -11.41 32.82
CA THR A 665 -6.57 -12.37 33.69
C THR A 665 -7.43 -13.60 33.96
N ASP A 666 -6.79 -14.75 34.18
CA ASP A 666 -7.49 -16.02 34.51
C ASP A 666 -8.19 -15.99 35.88
N THR A 667 -7.95 -14.96 36.69
CA THR A 667 -8.62 -14.71 37.97
C THR A 667 -9.36 -13.38 37.94
N ASP A 668 -10.65 -13.41 38.28
CA ASP A 668 -11.42 -12.24 38.71
C ASP A 668 -10.69 -11.59 39.90
N THR A 669 -10.01 -10.46 39.67
CA THR A 669 -9.57 -9.56 40.75
C THR A 669 -10.55 -8.44 40.97
#